data_AF-A0A8C5M799-F1
#
_entry.id   AF-A0A8C5M799-F1
#
_cell.length_a   1.000
_cell.length_b   1.000
_cell.length_c   1.000
_cell.angle_alpha   90.00
_cell.angle_beta   90.00
_cell.angle_gamma   90.00
#
_symmetry.space_group_name_H-M   'P 1'
#
loop_
_entity.id
_entity.type
_entity.pdbx_description
1 polymer ?
#
loop_
_entity_poly.entity_id
_entity_poly.type
_entity_poly.pdbx_seq_one_letter_code
_entity_poly.pdbx_strand_id
1 'polypeptide(L)'
;MSPVVDLEISSEEIFFKEQGKIRCLVSGNNLDEKQIFLKLNDQRSNRKRTVEKSNDIQKQLAVTYELSYEEWKPVSKVSCVVTLPCSAKEVQKEKQVAHVLPDKPSVDISLPSCDEKNDVKEVSLICLVYNFWADEDSPAWFKNEKKLEHAGAEFRKVASSLAKSVLKVPRADWDSGEEYTCQVSRQNKVEKKTISKCSACHGSFMSPFVTLTKPSIEDLLTGTGKIICSVFGKHLDQGQISLTLGGQPKNNGITLPNNGKKNTLAISYNTTESEWKSADNVTCVVKEPCLGTFEKEEIIDHSDSVPMSPRVEILLTSSDDISKASEIPIICLVSDFQPGLASVAWLKNGMAHKKDSTFTSLKDMDGTFMGKSLLNVTRDSWDAIDVYTCEVTHQNKVFIQNISKPAEFQTPSLQVTTIHPKFENIFLDKVAELKCVVKNVPGADGLQITWYVKQSKVDKPLDTNLDNIDTTFTGVAYVSAKEWAEKTFVCEVKHRDLPSSRKVELKKSNASTSAPSVHVFAPLVEEIATGETATLTCFVKGFYPSDLFVKWLRKGKPIDSHQYINSEPMTEYNTDNKKTYFMYSKLKLEDASDWNNGDSFSCLVGHESLPFQVTQRSIDKSTGNISHVNMSLVMSDTSK
;
A
#
# COMPACT_ATOMS: atom_id res chain seq x y z
N MET A 1 -53.23 2.10 71.50
CA MET A 1 -53.14 1.77 70.06
C MET A 1 -52.67 0.33 69.94
N SER A 2 -53.37 -0.49 69.15
CA SER A 2 -52.88 -1.83 68.80
C SER A 2 -51.60 -1.69 67.97
N PRO A 3 -50.58 -2.55 68.19
CA PRO A 3 -49.35 -2.49 67.42
C PRO A 3 -49.62 -2.82 65.96
N VAL A 4 -48.96 -2.09 65.06
CA VAL A 4 -48.98 -2.37 63.62
C VAL A 4 -47.80 -3.29 63.33
N VAL A 5 -48.08 -4.44 62.72
CA VAL A 5 -47.09 -5.45 62.35
C VAL A 5 -46.93 -5.44 60.84
N ASP A 6 -45.69 -5.28 60.38
CA ASP A 6 -45.30 -5.42 58.99
C ASP A 6 -44.24 -6.52 58.83
N LEU A 7 -44.22 -7.14 57.66
CA LEU A 7 -43.41 -8.31 57.35
C LEU A 7 -42.69 -8.12 56.02
N GLU A 8 -41.38 -7.94 56.09
CA GLU A 8 -40.49 -7.79 54.95
C GLU A 8 -39.70 -9.09 54.72
N ILE A 9 -39.66 -9.55 53.46
CA ILE A 9 -38.92 -10.74 53.04
C ILE A 9 -37.97 -10.28 51.93
N SER A 10 -36.65 -10.34 52.15
CA SER A 10 -35.65 -9.95 51.15
C SER A 10 -35.45 -11.10 50.15
N SER A 11 -36.37 -11.28 49.20
CA SER A 11 -36.32 -12.39 48.24
C SER A 11 -35.04 -12.39 47.40
N GLU A 12 -34.41 -11.25 47.17
CA GLU A 12 -33.20 -11.15 46.34
C GLU A 12 -31.93 -11.66 47.04
N GLU A 13 -31.77 -11.49 48.37
CA GLU A 13 -30.54 -11.94 49.05
C GLU A 13 -30.48 -13.48 49.25
N ILE A 14 -31.65 -14.15 49.30
CA ILE A 14 -31.76 -15.60 49.55
C ILE A 14 -31.09 -16.41 48.42
N PHE A 15 -31.15 -15.90 47.19
CA PHE A 15 -30.63 -16.60 46.00
C PHE A 15 -29.12 -16.42 45.78
N PHE A 16 -28.50 -15.39 46.38
CA PHE A 16 -27.10 -15.06 46.13
C PHE A 16 -26.15 -15.32 47.32
N LYS A 17 -26.62 -15.32 48.57
CA LYS A 17 -25.77 -15.44 49.77
C LYS A 17 -26.02 -16.66 50.65
N GLU A 18 -26.84 -17.63 50.21
CA GLU A 18 -27.23 -18.84 50.98
C GLU A 18 -27.94 -18.56 52.33
N GLN A 19 -28.30 -17.30 52.61
CA GLN A 19 -28.99 -16.87 53.82
C GLN A 19 -30.16 -15.97 53.46
N GLY A 20 -31.36 -16.34 53.90
CA GLY A 20 -32.56 -15.52 53.78
C GLY A 20 -32.79 -14.69 55.04
N LYS A 21 -33.14 -13.41 54.86
CA LYS A 21 -33.51 -12.52 55.96
C LYS A 21 -35.01 -12.24 55.93
N ILE A 22 -35.66 -12.49 57.07
CA ILE A 22 -37.03 -12.06 57.32
C ILE A 22 -37.00 -10.98 58.38
N ARG A 23 -37.56 -9.82 58.06
CA ARG A 23 -37.63 -8.70 58.99
C ARG A 23 -39.07 -8.44 59.40
N CYS A 24 -39.31 -8.58 60.71
CA CYS A 24 -40.54 -8.22 61.39
C CYS A 24 -40.44 -6.77 61.86
N LEU A 25 -41.23 -5.85 61.31
CA LEU A 25 -41.28 -4.46 61.76
C LEU A 25 -42.55 -4.24 62.58
N VAL A 26 -42.41 -3.84 63.84
CA VAL A 26 -43.54 -3.62 64.75
C VAL A 26 -43.53 -2.19 65.25
N SER A 27 -44.63 -1.46 65.03
CA SER A 27 -44.82 -0.08 65.48
C SER A 27 -45.86 -0.01 66.60
N GLY A 28 -45.53 0.58 67.75
CA GLY A 28 -46.44 0.61 68.90
C GLY A 28 -45.82 1.15 70.19
N ASN A 29 -46.65 1.39 71.21
CA ASN A 29 -46.20 1.83 72.54
C ASN A 29 -45.82 0.62 73.42
N ASN A 30 -44.75 0.73 74.24
CA ASN A 30 -44.32 -0.32 75.18
C ASN A 30 -44.04 -1.69 74.53
N LEU A 31 -43.32 -1.70 73.40
CA LEU A 31 -42.92 -2.94 72.72
C LEU A 31 -41.75 -3.62 73.45
N ASP A 32 -41.89 -4.92 73.73
CA ASP A 32 -40.81 -5.79 74.20
C ASP A 32 -40.43 -6.78 73.08
N GLU A 33 -39.14 -6.94 72.82
CA GLU A 33 -38.60 -7.92 71.86
C GLU A 33 -39.03 -9.37 72.19
N LYS A 34 -39.30 -9.70 73.45
CA LYS A 34 -39.77 -11.03 73.87
C LYS A 34 -41.19 -11.34 73.39
N GLN A 35 -41.96 -10.31 73.04
CA GLN A 35 -43.34 -10.44 72.57
C GLN A 35 -43.44 -10.67 71.06
N ILE A 36 -42.35 -10.45 70.31
CA ILE A 36 -42.30 -10.61 68.85
C ILE A 36 -41.65 -11.96 68.52
N PHE A 37 -42.32 -12.77 67.71
CA PHE A 37 -41.76 -13.99 67.17
C PHE A 37 -42.27 -14.32 65.78
N LEU A 38 -41.48 -15.13 65.07
CA LEU A 38 -41.77 -15.58 63.73
C LEU A 38 -42.40 -16.97 63.78
N LYS A 39 -43.47 -17.20 63.00
CA LYS A 39 -44.00 -18.53 62.69
C LYS A 39 -43.65 -18.88 61.23
N LEU A 40 -43.08 -20.07 61.02
CA LEU A 40 -42.83 -20.69 59.71
C LEU A 40 -43.80 -21.87 59.58
N ASN A 41 -44.66 -21.87 58.55
CA ASN A 41 -45.74 -22.85 58.39
C ASN A 41 -46.54 -23.07 59.68
N ASP A 42 -46.94 -21.97 60.31
CA ASP A 42 -47.66 -21.90 61.60
C ASP A 42 -46.89 -22.45 62.82
N GLN A 43 -45.63 -22.89 62.69
CA GLN A 43 -44.76 -23.29 63.79
C GLN A 43 -43.82 -22.16 64.25
N ARG A 44 -43.70 -21.96 65.57
CA ARG A 44 -42.83 -20.92 66.15
C ARG A 44 -41.35 -21.22 65.87
N SER A 45 -40.65 -20.25 65.28
CA SER A 45 -39.22 -20.31 65.00
C SER A 45 -38.38 -20.03 66.25
N ASN A 46 -37.38 -20.86 66.51
CA ASN A 46 -36.41 -20.71 67.61
C ASN A 46 -35.07 -20.11 67.14
N ARG A 47 -35.04 -19.42 66.00
CA ARG A 47 -33.81 -18.99 65.34
C ARG A 47 -33.18 -17.75 65.95
N LYS A 48 -31.88 -17.60 65.71
CA LYS A 48 -31.10 -16.43 66.10
C LYS A 48 -31.72 -15.20 65.44
N ARG A 49 -31.99 -14.19 66.26
CA ARG A 49 -32.63 -12.95 65.85
C ARG A 49 -31.76 -11.77 66.22
N THR A 50 -31.69 -10.79 65.34
CA THR A 50 -31.07 -9.50 65.62
C THR A 50 -32.18 -8.48 65.83
N VAL A 51 -32.08 -7.69 66.90
CA VAL A 51 -33.08 -6.72 67.28
C VAL A 51 -32.52 -5.31 67.07
N GLU A 52 -33.22 -4.50 66.29
CA GLU A 52 -32.89 -3.10 66.04
C GLU A 52 -34.00 -2.23 66.62
N LYS A 53 -33.65 -1.35 67.57
CA LYS A 53 -34.56 -0.34 68.13
C LYS A 53 -34.40 0.96 67.35
N SER A 54 -35.50 1.51 66.82
CA SER A 54 -35.49 2.84 66.21
C SER A 54 -35.43 3.93 67.30
N ASN A 55 -34.80 5.07 67.01
CA ASN A 55 -34.68 6.22 67.92
C ASN A 55 -36.05 6.63 68.50
N ASP A 56 -36.03 7.18 69.73
CA ASP A 56 -37.18 7.48 70.62
C ASP A 56 -38.38 8.24 70.02
N ILE A 57 -38.26 8.74 68.78
CA ILE A 57 -39.30 9.48 68.07
C ILE A 57 -40.25 8.55 67.30
N GLN A 58 -39.81 7.37 66.84
CA GLN A 58 -40.62 6.51 65.96
C GLN A 58 -41.34 5.32 66.63
N LYS A 59 -40.97 4.93 67.86
CA LYS A 59 -41.58 3.79 68.58
C LYS A 59 -41.73 2.50 67.72
N GLN A 60 -40.65 2.15 67.00
CA GLN A 60 -40.58 0.95 66.17
C GLN A 60 -39.52 -0.02 66.66
N LEU A 61 -39.83 -1.31 66.58
CA LEU A 61 -38.93 -2.41 66.88
C LEU A 61 -38.85 -3.32 65.65
N ALA A 62 -37.64 -3.50 65.12
CA ALA A 62 -37.39 -4.43 64.03
C ALA A 62 -36.68 -5.68 64.55
N VAL A 63 -37.20 -6.86 64.21
CA VAL A 63 -36.61 -8.15 64.54
C VAL A 63 -36.30 -8.90 63.25
N THR A 64 -35.01 -9.14 63.00
CA THR A 64 -34.53 -9.82 61.79
C THR A 64 -34.15 -11.25 62.12
N TYR A 65 -34.70 -12.20 61.37
CA TYR A 65 -34.38 -13.63 61.44
C TYR A 65 -33.55 -14.03 60.23
N GLU A 66 -32.44 -14.72 60.47
CA GLU A 66 -31.61 -15.31 59.44
C GLU A 66 -31.92 -16.81 59.33
N LEU A 67 -32.22 -17.27 58.12
CA LEU A 67 -32.54 -18.65 57.78
C LEU A 67 -31.55 -19.18 56.75
N SER A 68 -31.13 -20.44 56.90
CA SER A 68 -30.35 -21.12 55.86
C SER A 68 -31.26 -21.55 54.70
N TYR A 69 -30.67 -21.86 53.55
CA TYR A 69 -31.41 -22.34 52.38
C TYR A 69 -32.25 -23.60 52.66
N GLU A 70 -31.70 -24.60 53.36
CA GLU A 70 -32.42 -25.84 53.70
C GLU A 70 -33.63 -25.62 54.60
N GLU A 71 -33.59 -24.58 55.44
CA GLU A 71 -34.69 -24.19 56.32
C GLU A 71 -35.76 -23.38 55.60
N TRP A 72 -35.37 -22.65 54.55
CA TRP A 72 -36.30 -21.89 53.70
C TRP A 72 -37.04 -22.78 52.71
N LYS A 73 -36.38 -23.83 52.19
CA LYS A 73 -36.90 -24.76 51.17
C LYS A 73 -38.32 -25.32 51.45
N PRO A 74 -38.71 -25.69 52.68
CA PRO A 74 -40.06 -26.21 52.95
C PRO A 74 -41.09 -25.12 53.36
N VAL A 75 -40.72 -23.84 53.42
CA VAL A 75 -41.58 -22.77 53.97
C VAL A 75 -42.53 -22.25 52.89
N SER A 76 -43.83 -22.52 53.05
CA SER A 76 -44.89 -21.98 52.20
C SER A 76 -45.59 -20.76 52.80
N LYS A 77 -45.50 -20.59 54.13
CA LYS A 77 -46.18 -19.51 54.86
C LYS A 77 -45.29 -18.93 55.95
N VAL A 78 -45.21 -17.60 56.02
CA VAL A 78 -44.49 -16.87 57.06
C VAL A 78 -45.43 -15.92 57.77
N SER A 79 -45.43 -15.94 59.11
CA SER A 79 -46.22 -15.02 59.92
C SER A 79 -45.36 -14.34 60.97
N CYS A 80 -45.39 -13.01 61.01
CA CYS A 80 -44.85 -12.23 62.11
C CYS A 80 -45.92 -12.04 63.17
N VAL A 81 -45.64 -12.42 64.42
CA VAL A 81 -46.63 -12.44 65.51
C VAL A 81 -46.14 -11.63 66.69
N VAL A 82 -47.04 -10.82 67.25
CA VAL A 82 -46.81 -10.01 68.45
C VAL A 82 -47.87 -10.31 69.49
N THR A 83 -47.45 -10.71 70.69
CA THR A 83 -48.36 -11.01 71.80
C THR A 83 -48.49 -9.83 72.75
N LEU A 84 -49.73 -9.36 73.00
CA LEU A 84 -49.96 -8.24 73.91
C LEU A 84 -50.02 -8.69 75.39
N PRO A 85 -49.26 -8.05 76.30
CA PRO A 85 -49.06 -8.53 77.67
C PRO A 85 -50.33 -8.57 78.54
N CYS A 86 -51.34 -7.74 78.23
CA CYS A 86 -52.53 -7.59 79.08
C CYS A 86 -53.79 -8.33 78.57
N SER A 87 -53.74 -9.02 77.43
CA SER A 87 -54.95 -9.64 76.84
C SER A 87 -54.77 -11.01 76.21
N ALA A 88 -53.54 -11.54 76.16
CA ALA A 88 -53.17 -12.75 75.41
C ALA A 88 -53.60 -12.74 73.92
N LYS A 89 -54.02 -11.58 73.39
CA LYS A 89 -54.37 -11.40 71.99
C LYS A 89 -53.08 -11.31 71.16
N GLU A 90 -53.03 -12.11 70.11
CA GLU A 90 -51.98 -12.05 69.10
C GLU A 90 -52.40 -11.10 67.97
N VAL A 91 -51.51 -10.18 67.61
CA VAL A 91 -51.59 -9.42 66.36
C VAL A 91 -50.56 -10.00 65.42
N GLN A 92 -50.97 -10.42 64.22
CA GLN A 92 -50.06 -11.02 63.25
C GLN A 92 -50.25 -10.47 61.85
N LYS A 93 -49.15 -10.46 61.09
CA LYS A 93 -49.14 -10.25 59.65
C LYS A 93 -48.57 -11.49 58.99
N GLU A 94 -49.34 -12.09 58.09
CA GLU A 94 -48.92 -13.27 57.34
C GLU A 94 -48.69 -12.95 55.86
N LYS A 95 -47.77 -13.69 55.26
CA LYS A 95 -47.47 -13.62 53.83
C LYS A 95 -47.24 -15.04 53.31
N GLN A 96 -47.93 -15.37 52.21
CA GLN A 96 -47.68 -16.60 51.46
C GLN A 96 -46.36 -16.44 50.71
N VAL A 97 -45.50 -17.45 50.80
CA VAL A 97 -44.22 -17.49 50.11
C VAL A 97 -44.41 -18.38 48.89
N ALA A 98 -44.52 -17.77 47.72
CA ALA A 98 -44.32 -18.50 46.48
C ALA A 98 -42.81 -18.68 46.30
N HIS A 99 -42.33 -19.92 46.14
CA HIS A 99 -40.99 -20.14 45.62
C HIS A 99 -40.97 -19.61 44.19
N VAL A 100 -40.49 -18.38 44.00
CA VAL A 100 -40.25 -17.83 42.67
C VAL A 100 -39.04 -18.57 42.12
N LEU A 101 -39.30 -19.66 41.41
CA LEU A 101 -38.30 -20.41 40.68
C LEU A 101 -37.74 -19.52 39.56
N PRO A 102 -36.43 -19.48 39.33
CA PRO A 102 -35.92 -19.04 38.04
C PRO A 102 -36.57 -19.91 36.96
N ASP A 103 -37.26 -19.28 35.99
CA ASP A 103 -38.12 -19.97 35.03
C ASP A 103 -37.42 -21.04 34.17
N LYS A 104 -36.08 -20.99 34.09
CA LYS A 104 -35.21 -21.88 33.31
C LYS A 104 -33.73 -21.79 33.73
N PRO A 105 -32.95 -22.89 33.62
CA PRO A 105 -31.49 -22.84 33.74
C PRO A 105 -30.87 -22.03 32.58
N SER A 106 -29.65 -21.50 32.74
CA SER A 106 -28.91 -20.86 31.64
C SER A 106 -27.64 -21.64 31.36
N VAL A 107 -27.36 -21.86 30.07
CA VAL A 107 -26.22 -22.68 29.64
C VAL A 107 -25.28 -21.81 28.81
N ASP A 108 -24.00 -21.85 29.17
CA ASP A 108 -22.93 -21.27 28.36
C ASP A 108 -21.78 -22.25 28.19
N ILE A 109 -20.99 -22.09 27.12
CA ILE A 109 -19.79 -22.91 26.89
C ILE A 109 -18.59 -21.99 26.78
N SER A 110 -17.57 -22.24 27.62
CA SER A 110 -16.32 -21.50 27.57
C SER A 110 -15.64 -21.69 26.22
N LEU A 111 -15.25 -20.58 25.59
CA LEU A 111 -14.51 -20.60 24.33
C LEU A 111 -13.11 -21.19 24.55
N PRO A 112 -12.73 -22.27 23.85
CA PRO A 112 -11.35 -22.76 23.87
C PRO A 112 -10.42 -21.80 23.11
N SER A 113 -9.13 -21.80 23.44
CA SER A 113 -8.14 -20.96 22.76
C SER A 113 -7.88 -21.44 21.33
N CYS A 114 -7.94 -20.52 20.36
CA CYS A 114 -7.77 -20.82 18.94
C CYS A 114 -6.30 -21.08 18.54
N ASP A 115 -5.33 -20.62 19.33
CA ASP A 115 -3.88 -20.66 19.01
C ASP A 115 -3.11 -21.75 19.79
N GLU A 116 -3.79 -22.77 20.34
CA GLU A 116 -3.12 -23.85 21.09
C GLU A 116 -2.19 -24.72 20.21
N LYS A 117 -1.02 -25.09 20.76
CA LYS A 117 0.01 -25.90 20.10
C LYS A 117 -0.53 -27.29 19.69
N ASN A 118 -0.25 -27.76 18.46
CA ASN A 118 -0.70 -29.07 17.94
C ASN A 118 -0.23 -30.31 18.74
N ASP A 119 0.59 -30.17 19.77
CA ASP A 119 1.00 -31.30 20.61
C ASP A 119 -0.12 -31.78 21.56
N VAL A 120 -1.23 -31.04 21.64
CA VAL A 120 -2.40 -31.37 22.45
C VAL A 120 -3.33 -32.30 21.67
N LYS A 121 -3.52 -33.53 22.18
CA LYS A 121 -4.34 -34.57 21.52
C LYS A 121 -5.85 -34.41 21.70
N GLU A 122 -6.29 -33.63 22.69
CA GLU A 122 -7.70 -33.47 23.08
C GLU A 122 -8.02 -32.02 23.45
N VAL A 123 -9.22 -31.53 23.09
CA VAL A 123 -9.72 -30.21 23.47
C VAL A 123 -10.72 -30.37 24.62
N SER A 124 -10.64 -29.53 25.64
CA SER A 124 -11.59 -29.52 26.76
C SER A 124 -12.66 -28.46 26.57
N LEU A 125 -13.91 -28.87 26.39
CA LEU A 125 -15.08 -28.00 26.34
C LEU A 125 -15.71 -27.92 27.73
N ILE A 126 -15.88 -26.72 28.26
CA ILE A 126 -16.42 -26.49 29.60
C ILE A 126 -17.80 -25.87 29.46
N CYS A 127 -18.83 -26.62 29.81
CA CYS A 127 -20.19 -26.13 29.91
C CYS A 127 -20.45 -25.60 31.32
N LEU A 128 -20.83 -24.32 31.42
CA LEU A 128 -21.23 -23.64 32.64
C LEU A 128 -22.76 -23.58 32.68
N VAL A 129 -23.34 -24.10 33.76
CA VAL A 129 -24.78 -24.09 33.98
C VAL A 129 -25.09 -23.19 35.16
N TYR A 130 -25.82 -22.12 34.90
CA TYR A 130 -26.27 -21.15 35.90
C TYR A 130 -27.72 -21.44 36.30
N ASN A 131 -28.08 -21.09 37.54
CA ASN A 131 -29.41 -21.30 38.12
C ASN A 131 -29.84 -22.79 38.12
N PHE A 132 -28.86 -23.67 38.33
CA PHE A 132 -28.94 -25.12 38.27
C PHE A 132 -29.42 -25.77 39.58
N TRP A 133 -30.14 -26.91 39.50
CA TRP A 133 -30.59 -27.75 40.61
C TRP A 133 -30.13 -29.21 40.49
N ALA A 134 -29.37 -29.69 41.49
CA ALA A 134 -28.70 -31.00 41.51
C ALA A 134 -29.60 -32.23 41.36
N ASP A 135 -30.83 -32.11 41.85
CA ASP A 135 -31.76 -33.24 41.91
C ASP A 135 -32.68 -33.31 40.68
N GLU A 136 -32.75 -32.25 39.86
CA GLU A 136 -33.70 -32.15 38.72
C GLU A 136 -33.04 -31.88 37.37
N ASP A 137 -31.88 -31.22 37.33
CA ASP A 137 -31.24 -30.84 36.08
C ASP A 137 -30.17 -31.88 35.69
N SER A 138 -30.27 -32.44 34.48
CA SER A 138 -29.26 -33.36 33.94
C SER A 138 -28.62 -32.77 32.68
N PRO A 139 -27.33 -32.37 32.73
CA PRO A 139 -26.63 -31.96 31.53
C PRO A 139 -26.27 -33.18 30.68
N ALA A 140 -26.53 -33.07 29.38
CA ALA A 140 -26.16 -34.04 28.38
C ALA A 140 -25.37 -33.35 27.27
N TRP A 141 -24.33 -34.03 26.80
CA TRP A 141 -23.55 -33.61 25.65
C TRP A 141 -24.03 -34.32 24.40
N PHE A 142 -24.06 -33.57 23.30
CA PHE A 142 -24.41 -34.07 21.98
C PHE A 142 -23.30 -33.71 21.00
N LYS A 143 -22.94 -34.63 20.11
CA LYS A 143 -22.05 -34.41 18.95
C LYS A 143 -22.90 -34.51 17.68
N ASN A 144 -22.98 -33.43 16.89
CA ASN A 144 -23.86 -33.31 15.72
C ASN A 144 -25.27 -33.86 16.02
N GLU A 145 -25.89 -33.35 17.10
CA GLU A 145 -27.23 -33.74 17.57
C GLU A 145 -27.39 -35.19 18.08
N LYS A 146 -26.33 -36.02 18.06
CA LYS A 146 -26.35 -37.36 18.66
C LYS A 146 -25.86 -37.31 20.09
N LYS A 147 -26.67 -37.83 21.02
CA LYS A 147 -26.34 -37.88 22.46
C LYS A 147 -25.10 -38.75 22.68
N LEU A 148 -24.12 -38.23 23.41
CA LEU A 148 -22.91 -38.97 23.79
C LEU A 148 -23.18 -39.76 25.08
N GLU A 149 -23.17 -41.08 24.99
CA GLU A 149 -23.65 -41.95 26.08
C GLU A 149 -22.77 -41.91 27.33
N HIS A 150 -21.47 -41.56 27.26
CA HIS A 150 -20.54 -41.61 28.41
C HIS A 150 -19.53 -40.44 28.38
N ALA A 151 -19.99 -39.26 27.96
CA ALA A 151 -19.18 -38.06 27.78
C ALA A 151 -18.82 -37.39 29.12
N GLY A 152 -18.00 -38.06 29.94
CA GLY A 152 -17.21 -37.44 31.02
C GLY A 152 -17.92 -36.41 31.90
N ALA A 153 -19.22 -36.60 32.16
CA ALA A 153 -20.04 -35.65 32.90
C ALA A 153 -19.74 -35.74 34.40
N GLU A 154 -18.51 -35.41 34.79
CA GLU A 154 -18.24 -35.01 36.16
C GLU A 154 -18.95 -33.67 36.40
N PHE A 155 -20.22 -33.80 36.72
CA PHE A 155 -21.04 -32.69 37.12
C PHE A 155 -20.61 -32.27 38.53
N ARG A 156 -19.77 -31.23 38.59
CA ARG A 156 -19.26 -30.73 39.86
C ARG A 156 -19.95 -29.42 40.18
N LYS A 157 -20.65 -29.37 41.32
CA LYS A 157 -21.14 -28.14 41.92
C LYS A 157 -19.92 -27.26 42.24
N VAL A 158 -19.87 -26.07 41.64
CA VAL A 158 -18.78 -25.10 41.86
C VAL A 158 -19.19 -24.07 42.92
N ALA A 159 -20.47 -23.67 42.90
CA ALA A 159 -21.12 -22.80 43.88
C ALA A 159 -22.62 -23.14 43.99
N SER A 160 -23.38 -22.41 44.81
CA SER A 160 -24.82 -22.64 45.05
C SER A 160 -25.68 -22.69 43.78
N SER A 161 -25.39 -21.86 42.78
CA SER A 161 -26.15 -21.73 41.53
C SER A 161 -25.32 -21.94 40.26
N LEU A 162 -24.06 -22.40 40.40
CA LEU A 162 -23.15 -22.64 39.28
C LEU A 162 -22.61 -24.06 39.33
N ALA A 163 -22.74 -24.75 38.20
CA ALA A 163 -22.11 -26.02 37.99
C ALA A 163 -21.36 -26.07 36.67
N LYS A 164 -20.43 -27.01 36.59
CA LYS A 164 -19.63 -27.24 35.40
C LYS A 164 -19.71 -28.70 34.96
N SER A 165 -19.74 -28.90 33.65
CA SER A 165 -19.55 -30.19 32.98
C SER A 165 -18.42 -30.03 31.97
N VAL A 166 -17.46 -30.96 31.96
CA VAL A 166 -16.27 -30.89 31.11
C VAL A 166 -16.29 -32.05 30.12
N LEU A 167 -16.29 -31.74 28.82
CA LEU A 167 -16.18 -32.73 27.77
C LEU A 167 -14.79 -32.66 27.14
N LYS A 168 -14.06 -33.78 27.14
CA LYS A 168 -12.83 -33.92 26.36
C LYS A 168 -13.17 -34.51 24.99
N VAL A 169 -12.78 -33.81 23.93
CA VAL A 169 -13.03 -34.22 22.54
C VAL A 169 -11.71 -34.45 21.82
N PRO A 170 -11.61 -35.44 20.90
CA PRO A 170 -10.42 -35.61 20.07
C PRO A 170 -10.12 -34.33 19.28
N ARG A 171 -8.85 -33.93 19.21
CA ARG A 171 -8.46 -32.72 18.48
C ARG A 171 -8.84 -32.79 16.99
N ALA A 172 -8.75 -33.97 16.38
CA ALA A 172 -9.14 -34.20 14.99
C ALA A 172 -10.61 -33.85 14.71
N ASP A 173 -11.51 -34.29 15.59
CA ASP A 173 -12.96 -34.03 15.49
C ASP A 173 -13.28 -32.54 15.72
N TRP A 174 -12.61 -31.90 16.69
CA TRP A 174 -12.76 -30.46 16.90
C TRP A 174 -12.28 -29.66 15.70
N ASP A 175 -11.13 -30.05 15.14
CA ASP A 175 -10.52 -29.37 13.99
C ASP A 175 -11.32 -29.54 12.69
N SER A 176 -12.13 -30.59 12.56
CA SER A 176 -13.02 -30.81 11.41
C SER A 176 -14.30 -29.98 11.43
N GLY A 177 -14.52 -29.18 12.48
CA GLY A 177 -15.69 -28.32 12.60
C GLY A 177 -16.92 -29.01 13.19
N GLU A 178 -16.76 -30.18 13.81
CA GLU A 178 -17.86 -30.90 14.46
C GLU A 178 -18.52 -30.04 15.55
N GLU A 179 -19.84 -30.15 15.66
CA GLU A 179 -20.62 -29.35 16.59
C GLU A 179 -20.87 -30.11 17.89
N TYR A 180 -20.56 -29.43 19.00
CA TYR A 180 -20.78 -29.96 20.34
C TYR A 180 -21.81 -29.11 21.06
N THR A 181 -22.88 -29.76 21.51
CA THR A 181 -23.98 -29.09 22.20
C THR A 181 -24.03 -29.56 23.65
N CYS A 182 -23.97 -28.61 24.58
CA CYS A 182 -24.32 -28.84 25.97
C CYS A 182 -25.80 -28.50 26.14
N GLN A 183 -26.58 -29.47 26.63
CA GLN A 183 -28.01 -29.32 26.82
C GLN A 183 -28.38 -29.68 28.26
N VAL A 184 -29.22 -28.84 28.88
CA VAL A 184 -29.80 -29.09 30.20
C VAL A 184 -31.31 -29.05 30.06
N SER A 185 -31.99 -30.04 30.65
CA SER A 185 -33.46 -30.13 30.64
C SER A 185 -34.03 -30.11 32.04
N ARG A 186 -35.05 -29.27 32.26
CA ARG A 186 -35.86 -29.21 33.49
C ARG A 186 -37.34 -29.26 33.14
N GLN A 187 -38.09 -30.25 33.64
CA GLN A 187 -39.55 -30.34 33.51
C GLN A 187 -40.06 -30.01 32.07
N ASN A 188 -39.46 -30.64 31.05
CA ASN A 188 -39.70 -30.43 29.61
C ASN A 188 -39.25 -29.09 28.99
N LYS A 189 -38.64 -28.18 29.75
CA LYS A 189 -37.93 -27.02 29.20
C LYS A 189 -36.47 -27.38 28.95
N VAL A 190 -36.00 -27.11 27.74
CA VAL A 190 -34.65 -27.47 27.29
C VAL A 190 -33.87 -26.20 26.99
N GLU A 191 -32.72 -26.04 27.62
CA GLU A 191 -31.76 -24.97 27.37
C GLU A 191 -30.48 -25.58 26.85
N LYS A 192 -29.99 -25.06 25.73
CA LYS A 192 -28.82 -25.62 25.06
C LYS A 192 -27.93 -24.55 24.47
N LYS A 193 -26.63 -24.80 24.49
CA LYS A 193 -25.63 -23.99 23.81
C LYS A 193 -24.79 -24.91 22.94
N THR A 194 -24.54 -24.48 21.72
CA THR A 194 -23.76 -25.21 20.72
C THR A 194 -22.47 -24.45 20.45
N ILE A 195 -21.37 -25.18 20.33
CA ILE A 195 -20.06 -24.64 19.99
C ILE A 195 -19.38 -25.55 18.97
N SER A 196 -18.55 -24.95 18.12
CA SER A 196 -17.64 -25.59 17.19
C SER A 196 -16.39 -24.74 17.08
N LYS A 197 -15.33 -25.27 16.46
CA LYS A 197 -14.13 -24.46 16.16
C LYS A 197 -14.48 -23.22 15.34
N CYS A 198 -15.40 -23.35 14.39
CA CYS A 198 -15.78 -22.27 13.48
C CYS A 198 -16.49 -21.12 14.21
N SER A 199 -17.42 -21.44 15.12
CA SER A 199 -18.12 -20.45 15.94
C SER A 199 -17.22 -19.85 17.03
N ALA A 200 -16.32 -20.63 17.62
CA ALA A 200 -15.40 -20.17 18.65
C ALA A 200 -14.32 -19.21 18.11
N CYS A 201 -13.89 -19.40 16.87
CA CYS A 201 -12.76 -18.68 16.27
C CYS A 201 -13.16 -17.70 15.15
N HIS A 202 -14.46 -17.42 14.98
CA HIS A 202 -15.03 -16.60 13.90
C HIS A 202 -14.38 -15.22 13.70
N GLY A 203 -13.79 -14.62 14.75
CA GLY A 203 -13.08 -13.33 14.67
C GLY A 203 -11.57 -13.42 14.38
N SER A 204 -10.98 -14.62 14.46
CA SER A 204 -9.53 -14.86 14.31
C SER A 204 -9.13 -15.40 12.93
N PHE A 205 -10.11 -15.85 12.13
CA PHE A 205 -9.85 -16.38 10.81
C PHE A 205 -9.77 -15.26 9.77
N MET A 206 -8.54 -14.94 9.33
CA MET A 206 -8.35 -14.17 8.11
C MET A 206 -8.62 -15.07 6.90
N SER A 207 -9.28 -14.54 5.87
CA SER A 207 -9.50 -15.24 4.60
C SER A 207 -8.17 -15.71 4.00
N PRO A 208 -8.03 -16.97 3.59
CA PRO A 208 -6.80 -17.47 3.00
C PRO A 208 -6.55 -16.80 1.66
N PHE A 209 -5.28 -16.50 1.38
CA PHE A 209 -4.86 -15.91 0.13
C PHE A 209 -4.45 -17.00 -0.85
N VAL A 210 -5.18 -17.12 -1.95
CA VAL A 210 -4.94 -18.12 -3.01
C VAL A 210 -4.12 -17.48 -4.13
N THR A 211 -3.03 -18.14 -4.51
CA THR A 211 -2.18 -17.75 -5.63
C THR A 211 -2.12 -18.89 -6.64
N LEU A 212 -2.08 -18.51 -7.92
CA LEU A 212 -1.96 -19.45 -9.01
C LEU A 212 -0.84 -18.99 -9.94
N THR A 213 0.10 -19.90 -10.20
CA THR A 213 1.26 -19.66 -11.06
C THR A 213 1.10 -20.51 -12.32
N LYS A 214 1.09 -19.82 -13.48
CA LYS A 214 1.02 -20.42 -14.81
C LYS A 214 2.37 -21.10 -15.14
N PRO A 215 2.38 -22.17 -15.96
CA PRO A 215 3.61 -22.82 -16.38
C PRO A 215 4.44 -21.86 -17.26
N SER A 216 5.77 -21.93 -17.17
CA SER A 216 6.63 -21.21 -18.10
C SER A 216 6.45 -21.75 -19.52
N ILE A 217 6.43 -20.86 -20.51
CA ILE A 217 6.41 -21.26 -21.92
C ILE A 217 7.66 -22.10 -22.24
N GLU A 218 8.80 -21.80 -21.62
CA GLU A 218 10.04 -22.56 -21.79
C GLU A 218 9.91 -24.01 -21.30
N ASP A 219 9.28 -24.23 -20.14
CA ASP A 219 9.08 -25.57 -19.57
C ASP A 219 8.08 -26.39 -20.40
N LEU A 220 7.07 -25.74 -20.98
CA LEU A 220 6.11 -26.40 -21.89
C LEU A 220 6.79 -26.85 -23.18
N LEU A 221 7.74 -26.08 -23.70
CA LEU A 221 8.47 -26.38 -24.94
C LEU A 221 9.60 -27.42 -24.74
N THR A 222 10.16 -27.51 -23.53
CA THR A 222 11.24 -28.46 -23.21
C THR A 222 10.74 -29.80 -22.66
N GLY A 223 9.43 -29.92 -22.38
CA GLY A 223 8.78 -31.16 -21.98
C GLY A 223 7.46 -30.95 -21.26
N THR A 224 7.52 -30.73 -19.94
CA THR A 224 6.33 -30.53 -19.09
C THR A 224 6.44 -29.25 -18.28
N GLY A 225 5.47 -28.36 -18.42
CA GLY A 225 5.33 -27.14 -17.62
C GLY A 225 4.63 -27.40 -16.29
N LYS A 226 4.94 -26.60 -15.27
CA LYS A 226 4.39 -26.78 -13.91
C LYS A 226 3.38 -25.69 -13.56
N ILE A 227 2.15 -26.09 -13.29
CA ILE A 227 1.12 -25.24 -12.68
C ILE A 227 1.27 -25.36 -11.16
N ILE A 228 1.31 -24.24 -10.44
CA ILE A 228 1.40 -24.25 -8.97
C ILE A 228 0.25 -23.43 -8.40
N CYS A 229 -0.55 -24.02 -7.53
CA CYS A 229 -1.45 -23.27 -6.67
C CYS A 229 -0.91 -23.27 -5.24
N SER A 230 -0.76 -22.07 -4.66
CA SER A 230 -0.31 -21.91 -3.27
C SER A 230 -1.33 -21.08 -2.47
N VAL A 231 -1.72 -21.61 -1.33
CA VAL A 231 -2.67 -21.01 -0.39
C VAL A 231 -1.93 -20.63 0.88
N PHE A 232 -2.07 -19.36 1.29
CA PHE A 232 -1.44 -18.81 2.48
C PHE A 232 -2.52 -18.40 3.47
N GLY A 233 -2.43 -18.86 4.72
CA GLY A 233 -3.43 -18.58 5.74
C GLY A 233 -3.16 -19.33 7.04
N LYS A 234 -3.79 -18.95 8.14
CA LYS A 234 -3.71 -19.72 9.39
C LYS A 234 -4.68 -20.91 9.34
N HIS A 235 -4.36 -21.99 10.06
CA HIS A 235 -5.23 -23.16 10.23
C HIS A 235 -5.58 -23.94 8.94
N LEU A 236 -4.64 -24.01 7.99
CA LEU A 236 -4.82 -24.77 6.73
C LEU A 236 -4.63 -26.29 6.88
N ASP A 237 -4.50 -26.79 8.12
CA ASP A 237 -4.07 -28.16 8.44
C ASP A 237 -5.03 -29.24 7.91
N GLN A 238 -6.32 -28.91 7.79
CA GLN A 238 -7.37 -29.78 7.26
C GLN A 238 -8.00 -29.26 5.96
N GLY A 239 -7.45 -28.19 5.38
CA GLY A 239 -7.92 -27.65 4.11
C GLY A 239 -7.68 -28.63 2.97
N GLN A 240 -8.68 -28.84 2.12
CA GLN A 240 -8.53 -29.62 0.90
C GLN A 240 -8.26 -28.69 -0.27
N ILE A 241 -7.12 -28.87 -0.95
CA ILE A 241 -6.77 -28.13 -2.16
C ILE A 241 -6.95 -29.02 -3.39
N SER A 242 -7.60 -28.48 -4.41
CA SER A 242 -7.76 -29.13 -5.70
C SER A 242 -7.48 -28.16 -6.83
N LEU A 243 -7.11 -28.70 -7.99
CA LEU A 243 -6.80 -27.95 -9.20
C LEU A 243 -7.56 -28.55 -10.38
N THR A 244 -8.20 -27.69 -11.16
CA THR A 244 -8.86 -28.05 -12.42
C THR A 244 -8.20 -27.32 -13.58
N LEU A 245 -8.08 -27.98 -14.73
CA LEU A 245 -7.56 -27.42 -15.97
C LEU A 245 -8.58 -27.69 -17.07
N GLY A 246 -9.13 -26.64 -17.69
CA GLY A 246 -10.24 -26.75 -18.65
C GLY A 246 -11.47 -27.45 -18.06
N GLY A 247 -11.75 -27.18 -16.79
CA GLY A 247 -12.83 -27.84 -16.04
C GLY A 247 -12.58 -29.30 -15.61
N GLN A 248 -11.47 -29.93 -16.00
CA GLN A 248 -11.15 -31.31 -15.63
C GLN A 248 -10.32 -31.38 -14.33
N PRO A 249 -10.74 -32.17 -13.32
CA PRO A 249 -10.00 -32.31 -12.06
C PRO A 249 -8.66 -33.02 -12.25
N LYS A 250 -7.58 -32.40 -11.76
CA LYS A 250 -6.23 -32.97 -11.86
C LYS A 250 -5.85 -33.68 -10.55
N ASN A 251 -6.09 -34.99 -10.52
CA ASN A 251 -5.92 -35.85 -9.34
C ASN A 251 -4.46 -36.24 -9.04
N ASN A 252 -3.53 -36.00 -9.96
CA ASN A 252 -2.10 -36.32 -9.82
C ASN A 252 -1.26 -35.13 -9.32
N GLY A 253 -1.90 -34.14 -8.68
CA GLY A 253 -1.19 -32.99 -8.14
C GLY A 253 -0.28 -33.40 -6.98
N ILE A 254 0.98 -32.96 -7.01
CA ILE A 254 1.94 -33.17 -5.93
C ILE A 254 1.70 -32.08 -4.89
N THR A 255 1.19 -32.46 -3.72
CA THR A 255 1.14 -31.57 -2.55
C THR A 255 2.57 -31.27 -2.10
N LEU A 256 2.97 -30.00 -2.13
CA LEU A 256 4.33 -29.62 -1.76
C LEU A 256 4.52 -29.77 -0.24
N PRO A 257 5.64 -30.35 0.22
CA PRO A 257 5.88 -30.55 1.63
C PRO A 257 5.92 -29.20 2.35
N ASN A 258 5.10 -29.10 3.39
CA ASN A 258 5.09 -27.96 4.26
C ASN A 258 6.41 -27.96 5.06
N ASN A 259 7.33 -27.04 4.78
CA ASN A 259 8.63 -26.87 5.46
C ASN A 259 8.47 -26.39 6.92
N GLY A 260 7.69 -27.11 7.73
CA GLY A 260 7.43 -26.82 9.13
C GLY A 260 6.56 -25.58 9.40
N LYS A 261 6.01 -24.92 8.37
CA LYS A 261 5.18 -23.71 8.50
C LYS A 261 3.71 -24.04 8.17
N LYS A 262 2.92 -24.42 9.18
CA LYS A 262 1.48 -24.78 9.13
C LYS A 262 0.51 -23.77 8.47
N ASN A 263 1.03 -22.70 7.88
CA ASN A 263 0.28 -21.61 7.27
C ASN A 263 0.28 -21.64 5.73
N THR A 264 0.72 -22.74 5.12
CA THR A 264 0.80 -22.85 3.66
C THR A 264 0.39 -24.23 3.18
N LEU A 265 -0.51 -24.26 2.20
CA LEU A 265 -0.96 -25.45 1.49
C LEU A 265 -0.72 -25.21 0.00
N ALA A 266 -0.03 -26.11 -0.69
CA ALA A 266 0.25 -25.93 -2.11
C ALA A 266 0.15 -27.24 -2.88
N ILE A 267 -0.42 -27.17 -4.09
CA ILE A 267 -0.52 -28.28 -5.03
C ILE A 267 0.16 -27.88 -6.33
N SER A 268 0.89 -28.81 -6.92
CA SER A 268 1.51 -28.60 -8.23
C SER A 268 1.14 -29.69 -9.22
N TYR A 269 0.88 -29.30 -10.46
CA TYR A 269 0.53 -30.20 -11.54
C TYR A 269 1.43 -29.97 -12.75
N ASN A 270 2.00 -31.06 -13.27
CA ASN A 270 2.78 -31.00 -14.51
C ASN A 270 1.81 -31.16 -15.69
N THR A 271 1.84 -30.21 -16.62
CA THR A 271 1.03 -30.18 -17.83
C THR A 271 1.93 -30.14 -19.06
N THR A 272 1.44 -30.64 -20.19
CA THR A 272 2.13 -30.58 -21.48
C THR A 272 1.67 -29.36 -22.27
N GLU A 273 2.42 -29.00 -23.31
CA GLU A 273 2.01 -27.93 -24.24
C GLU A 273 0.62 -28.18 -24.86
N SER A 274 0.33 -29.43 -25.23
CA SER A 274 -0.96 -29.83 -25.83
C SER A 274 -2.12 -29.68 -24.86
N GLU A 275 -1.96 -30.11 -23.60
CA GLU A 275 -3.00 -29.99 -22.58
C GLU A 275 -3.26 -28.53 -22.20
N TRP A 276 -2.19 -27.74 -22.02
CA TRP A 276 -2.29 -26.33 -21.67
C TRP A 276 -2.97 -25.50 -22.77
N LYS A 277 -2.64 -25.76 -24.04
CA LYS A 277 -3.27 -25.08 -25.20
C LYS A 277 -4.73 -25.45 -25.40
N SER A 278 -5.16 -26.63 -24.94
CA SER A 278 -6.55 -27.08 -25.09
C SER A 278 -7.49 -26.63 -23.96
N ALA A 279 -6.94 -26.01 -22.92
CA ALA A 279 -7.69 -25.62 -21.74
C ALA A 279 -8.02 -24.12 -21.78
N ASP A 280 -9.29 -23.76 -21.55
CA ASP A 280 -9.74 -22.37 -21.56
C ASP A 280 -9.40 -21.62 -20.25
N ASN A 281 -9.29 -22.37 -19.14
CA ASN A 281 -9.04 -21.82 -17.81
C ASN A 281 -8.31 -22.81 -16.92
N VAL A 282 -7.78 -22.28 -15.81
CA VAL A 282 -7.26 -23.07 -14.70
C VAL A 282 -7.84 -22.52 -13.40
N THR A 283 -8.42 -23.40 -12.60
CA THR A 283 -9.06 -23.03 -11.33
C THR A 283 -8.37 -23.77 -10.20
N CYS A 284 -8.00 -23.03 -9.16
CA CYS A 284 -7.61 -23.61 -7.89
C CYS A 284 -8.72 -23.40 -6.87
N VAL A 285 -9.12 -24.48 -6.23
CA VAL A 285 -10.18 -24.48 -5.22
C VAL A 285 -9.59 -24.98 -3.91
N VAL A 286 -9.76 -24.19 -2.85
CA VAL A 286 -9.46 -24.60 -1.49
C VAL A 286 -10.73 -24.64 -0.68
N LYS A 287 -11.02 -25.80 -0.10
CA LYS A 287 -12.14 -26.02 0.79
C LYS A 287 -11.62 -26.09 2.21
N GLU A 288 -12.02 -25.12 3.03
CA GLU A 288 -11.70 -25.07 4.44
C GLU A 288 -13.00 -25.30 5.25
N PRO A 289 -13.01 -26.22 6.23
CA PRO A 289 -14.21 -26.58 6.99
C PRO A 289 -14.99 -25.41 7.63
N CYS A 290 -14.32 -24.35 8.08
CA CYS A 290 -14.94 -23.23 8.81
C CYS A 290 -15.17 -21.97 7.96
N LEU A 291 -14.33 -21.72 6.96
CA LEU A 291 -14.36 -20.51 6.13
C LEU A 291 -15.05 -20.74 4.78
N GLY A 292 -15.36 -21.98 4.44
CA GLY A 292 -16.03 -22.34 3.20
C GLY A 292 -15.05 -22.59 2.05
N THR A 293 -15.51 -22.34 0.84
CA THR A 293 -14.74 -22.60 -0.38
C THR A 293 -14.19 -21.29 -0.94
N PHE A 294 -12.89 -21.26 -1.18
CA PHE A 294 -12.23 -20.16 -1.87
C PHE A 294 -11.72 -20.68 -3.20
N GLU A 295 -11.97 -19.93 -4.25
CA GLU A 295 -11.50 -20.27 -5.58
C GLU A 295 -10.73 -19.11 -6.20
N LYS A 296 -9.70 -19.46 -6.97
CA LYS A 296 -9.02 -18.54 -7.86
C LYS A 296 -8.99 -19.14 -9.24
N GLU A 297 -9.64 -18.48 -10.16
CA GLU A 297 -9.67 -18.81 -11.57
C GLU A 297 -8.73 -17.89 -12.34
N GLU A 298 -7.96 -18.46 -13.25
CA GLU A 298 -7.18 -17.72 -14.24
C GLU A 298 -7.60 -18.20 -15.62
N ILE A 299 -8.01 -17.26 -16.46
CA ILE A 299 -8.29 -17.53 -17.87
C ILE A 299 -6.96 -17.78 -18.59
N ILE A 300 -6.93 -18.86 -19.36
CA ILE A 300 -5.80 -19.18 -20.24
C ILE A 300 -6.06 -18.38 -21.51
N ASP A 301 -5.39 -17.24 -21.61
CA ASP A 301 -5.50 -16.40 -22.78
C ASP A 301 -4.77 -17.08 -23.95
N HIS A 302 -5.54 -17.63 -24.88
CA HIS A 302 -5.02 -18.16 -26.14
C HIS A 302 -4.58 -17.04 -27.10
N SER A 303 -4.69 -15.78 -26.71
CA SER A 303 -4.27 -14.60 -27.50
C SER A 303 -2.84 -14.12 -27.23
N ASP A 304 -1.97 -14.96 -26.64
CA ASP A 304 -0.51 -14.87 -26.82
C ASP A 304 -0.11 -15.79 -28.00
N SER A 305 0.13 -15.38 -29.25
CA SER A 305 0.60 -14.11 -29.79
C SER A 305 0.53 -14.18 -31.31
N VAL A 306 0.27 -13.05 -31.98
CA VAL A 306 0.64 -12.93 -33.39
C VAL A 306 2.15 -13.20 -33.49
N PRO A 307 2.64 -14.12 -34.34
CA PRO A 307 4.06 -14.35 -34.52
C PRO A 307 4.78 -13.04 -34.86
N MET A 308 5.48 -12.46 -33.89
CA MET A 308 6.22 -11.22 -34.10
C MET A 308 7.65 -11.56 -34.45
N SER A 309 8.07 -11.08 -35.61
CA SER A 309 9.42 -11.28 -36.12
C SER A 309 10.40 -10.37 -35.39
N PRO A 310 11.61 -10.85 -35.05
CA PRO A 310 12.59 -10.05 -34.33
C PRO A 310 13.02 -8.81 -35.10
N ARG A 311 13.11 -7.70 -34.37
CA ARG A 311 13.90 -6.55 -34.75
C ARG A 311 15.36 -6.84 -34.40
N VAL A 312 16.21 -6.83 -35.41
CA VAL A 312 17.66 -7.04 -35.25
C VAL A 312 18.37 -5.71 -35.47
N GLU A 313 19.09 -5.25 -34.46
CA GLU A 313 19.87 -4.02 -34.49
C GLU A 313 21.31 -4.31 -34.03
N ILE A 314 22.29 -3.67 -34.66
CA ILE A 314 23.69 -3.76 -34.21
C ILE A 314 24.11 -2.42 -33.61
N LEU A 315 24.60 -2.46 -32.37
CA LEU A 315 25.07 -1.32 -31.62
C LEU A 315 26.60 -1.31 -31.51
N LEU A 316 27.16 -0.12 -31.59
CA LEU A 316 28.57 0.19 -31.35
C LEU A 316 28.73 0.91 -30.01
N THR A 317 29.85 0.69 -29.33
CA THR A 317 30.25 1.54 -28.20
C THR A 317 30.61 2.94 -28.69
N SER A 318 30.75 3.91 -27.77
CA SER A 318 30.96 5.31 -28.14
C SER A 318 32.20 5.48 -29.04
N SER A 319 32.17 6.50 -29.92
CA SER A 319 33.28 6.74 -30.85
C SER A 319 34.62 6.95 -30.14
N ASP A 320 34.58 7.54 -28.94
CA ASP A 320 35.76 7.82 -28.14
C ASP A 320 36.37 6.52 -27.56
N ASP A 321 35.54 5.57 -27.16
CA ASP A 321 35.98 4.24 -26.65
C ASP A 321 36.54 3.36 -27.78
N ILE A 322 35.88 3.39 -28.94
CA ILE A 322 36.34 2.68 -30.14
C ILE A 322 37.66 3.24 -30.65
N SER A 323 38.03 4.50 -30.38
CA SER A 323 39.32 5.03 -30.83
C SER A 323 40.54 4.46 -30.08
N LYS A 324 40.35 3.93 -28.86
CA LYS A 324 41.43 3.53 -27.94
C LYS A 324 41.54 2.02 -27.69
N ALA A 325 40.54 1.23 -28.05
CA ALA A 325 40.49 -0.20 -27.72
C ALA A 325 41.37 -1.09 -28.63
N SER A 326 41.92 -2.18 -28.13
CA SER A 326 42.60 -3.19 -28.98
C SER A 326 41.62 -4.11 -29.70
N GLU A 327 40.45 -4.32 -29.10
CA GLU A 327 39.31 -5.07 -29.65
C GLU A 327 38.06 -4.19 -29.62
N ILE A 328 37.23 -4.30 -30.65
CA ILE A 328 36.02 -3.49 -30.79
C ILE A 328 34.80 -4.37 -30.48
N PRO A 329 34.09 -4.11 -29.38
CA PRO A 329 32.88 -4.85 -29.04
C PRO A 329 31.70 -4.39 -29.91
N ILE A 330 31.09 -5.34 -30.59
CA ILE A 330 29.89 -5.15 -31.40
C ILE A 330 28.76 -5.94 -30.74
N ILE A 331 27.64 -5.28 -30.48
CA ILE A 331 26.48 -5.88 -29.81
C ILE A 331 25.35 -6.04 -30.83
N CYS A 332 24.88 -7.27 -31.03
CA CYS A 332 23.64 -7.52 -31.74
C CYS A 332 22.49 -7.57 -30.74
N LEU A 333 21.58 -6.61 -30.81
CA LEU A 333 20.34 -6.55 -30.05
C LEU A 333 19.22 -7.17 -30.88
N VAL A 334 18.48 -8.09 -30.28
CA VAL A 334 17.32 -8.75 -30.86
C VAL A 334 16.12 -8.41 -29.98
N SER A 335 15.09 -7.75 -30.49
CA SER A 335 13.93 -7.31 -29.70
C SER A 335 12.60 -7.57 -30.42
N ASP A 336 11.50 -7.34 -29.71
CA ASP A 336 10.13 -7.31 -30.24
C ASP A 336 9.67 -8.65 -30.87
N PHE A 337 10.21 -9.79 -30.44
CA PHE A 337 9.87 -11.10 -31.03
C PHE A 337 9.04 -11.99 -30.12
N GLN A 338 8.24 -12.86 -30.74
CA GLN A 338 7.50 -13.91 -30.03
C GLN A 338 7.29 -15.13 -30.93
N PRO A 339 7.48 -16.36 -30.42
CA PRO A 339 7.89 -16.74 -29.06
C PRO A 339 9.38 -16.49 -28.82
N GLY A 340 9.82 -16.53 -27.56
CA GLY A 340 11.18 -16.18 -27.14
C GLY A 340 12.32 -17.07 -27.63
N LEU A 341 12.06 -18.10 -28.43
CA LEU A 341 13.10 -18.99 -28.94
C LEU A 341 13.73 -18.43 -30.21
N ALA A 342 14.92 -17.83 -30.08
CA ALA A 342 15.77 -17.38 -31.19
C ALA A 342 17.22 -17.84 -30.99
N SER A 343 17.95 -18.02 -32.09
CA SER A 343 19.39 -18.34 -32.04
C SER A 343 20.17 -17.33 -32.87
N VAL A 344 21.40 -17.03 -32.46
CA VAL A 344 22.25 -16.02 -33.10
C VAL A 344 23.56 -16.64 -33.59
N ALA A 345 23.95 -16.31 -34.82
CA ALA A 345 25.24 -16.62 -35.41
C ALA A 345 25.86 -15.35 -35.99
N TRP A 346 27.19 -15.29 -35.96
CA TRP A 346 27.97 -14.23 -36.55
C TRP A 346 28.67 -14.73 -37.81
N LEU A 347 28.57 -13.95 -38.88
CA LEU A 347 29.33 -14.14 -40.11
C LEU A 347 30.38 -13.04 -40.25
N LYS A 348 31.52 -13.37 -40.86
CA LYS A 348 32.56 -12.42 -41.26
C LYS A 348 32.74 -12.53 -42.77
N ASN A 349 32.53 -11.42 -43.48
CA ASN A 349 32.55 -11.36 -44.95
C ASN A 349 31.69 -12.46 -45.60
N GLY A 350 30.51 -12.72 -45.03
CA GLY A 350 29.56 -13.74 -45.49
C GLY A 350 29.92 -15.19 -45.12
N MET A 351 31.06 -15.44 -44.46
CA MET A 351 31.46 -16.78 -44.00
C MET A 351 31.15 -16.96 -42.51
N ALA A 352 30.77 -18.18 -42.12
CA ALA A 352 30.51 -18.52 -40.72
C ALA A 352 31.73 -18.19 -39.85
N HIS A 353 31.52 -17.33 -38.84
CA HIS A 353 32.59 -16.84 -37.98
C HIS A 353 32.46 -17.36 -36.55
N LYS A 354 31.29 -17.21 -35.92
CA LYS A 354 31.04 -17.66 -34.54
C LYS A 354 29.56 -17.95 -34.33
N LYS A 355 29.22 -19.11 -33.77
CA LYS A 355 27.86 -19.38 -33.30
C LYS A 355 27.74 -18.97 -31.83
N ASP A 356 26.73 -18.19 -31.46
CA ASP A 356 26.52 -17.81 -30.05
C ASP A 356 25.66 -18.84 -29.34
N SER A 357 26.31 -19.84 -28.75
CA SER A 357 25.64 -20.90 -28.00
C SER A 357 25.13 -20.46 -26.63
N THR A 358 25.44 -19.24 -26.19
CA THR A 358 25.03 -18.68 -24.88
C THR A 358 23.94 -17.62 -25.01
N PHE A 359 23.51 -17.31 -26.23
CA PHE A 359 22.42 -16.37 -26.46
C PHE A 359 21.14 -16.85 -25.75
N THR A 360 20.62 -16.01 -24.88
CA THR A 360 19.37 -16.24 -24.14
C THR A 360 18.51 -15.00 -24.28
N SER A 361 17.19 -15.19 -24.36
CA SER A 361 16.22 -14.10 -24.43
C SER A 361 15.52 -13.91 -23.09
N LEU A 362 15.12 -12.68 -22.80
CA LEU A 362 14.37 -12.27 -21.63
C LEU A 362 13.02 -11.72 -22.08
N LYS A 363 11.98 -11.98 -21.31
CA LYS A 363 10.64 -11.43 -21.56
C LYS A 363 10.57 -9.99 -21.06
N ASP A 364 10.15 -9.08 -21.92
CA ASP A 364 9.94 -7.67 -21.62
C ASP A 364 8.54 -7.42 -21.03
N MET A 365 8.31 -6.23 -20.45
CA MET A 365 7.06 -5.84 -19.78
C MET A 365 5.85 -5.85 -20.71
N ASP A 366 6.05 -5.66 -22.01
CA ASP A 366 5.03 -5.70 -23.05
C ASP A 366 4.67 -7.13 -23.51
N GLY A 367 5.35 -8.15 -22.98
CA GLY A 367 5.13 -9.55 -23.30
C GLY A 367 6.02 -10.11 -24.42
N THR A 368 6.78 -9.26 -25.11
CA THR A 368 7.72 -9.64 -26.16
C THR A 368 9.05 -10.12 -25.59
N PHE A 369 9.93 -10.68 -26.42
CA PHE A 369 11.25 -11.12 -25.99
C PHE A 369 12.36 -10.24 -26.56
N MET A 370 13.41 -10.08 -25.76
CA MET A 370 14.62 -9.38 -26.14
C MET A 370 15.87 -10.15 -25.72
N GLY A 371 16.97 -10.03 -26.46
CA GLY A 371 18.24 -10.67 -26.15
C GLY A 371 19.39 -9.92 -26.80
N LYS A 372 20.61 -10.18 -26.35
CA LYS A 372 21.82 -9.60 -26.95
C LYS A 372 22.93 -10.61 -27.15
N SER A 373 23.65 -10.49 -28.25
CA SER A 373 24.87 -11.24 -28.55
C SER A 373 26.06 -10.27 -28.67
N LEU A 374 27.21 -10.63 -28.10
CA LEU A 374 28.42 -9.81 -28.12
C LEU A 374 29.51 -10.50 -28.97
N LEU A 375 30.07 -9.75 -29.92
CA LEU A 375 31.23 -10.14 -30.70
C LEU A 375 32.35 -9.10 -30.53
N ASN A 376 33.54 -9.54 -30.12
CA ASN A 376 34.74 -8.72 -30.13
C ASN A 376 35.47 -8.92 -31.46
N VAL A 377 35.68 -7.85 -32.22
CA VAL A 377 36.43 -7.88 -33.49
C VAL A 377 37.80 -7.22 -33.33
N THR A 378 38.80 -7.65 -34.10
CA THR A 378 40.15 -7.11 -33.99
C THR A 378 40.25 -5.76 -34.69
N ARG A 379 41.10 -4.86 -34.18
CA ARG A 379 41.38 -3.55 -34.80
C ARG A 379 41.71 -3.67 -36.29
N ASP A 380 42.62 -4.57 -36.63
CA ASP A 380 43.07 -4.77 -38.02
C ASP A 380 41.92 -5.16 -38.95
N SER A 381 41.02 -6.04 -38.51
CA SER A 381 39.85 -6.45 -39.29
C SER A 381 38.82 -5.33 -39.45
N TRP A 382 38.62 -4.52 -38.41
CA TRP A 382 37.70 -3.40 -38.45
C TRP A 382 38.21 -2.27 -39.34
N ASP A 383 39.51 -1.97 -39.26
CA ASP A 383 40.15 -0.95 -40.09
C ASP A 383 40.27 -1.38 -41.55
N ALA A 384 40.34 -2.69 -41.82
CA ALA A 384 40.21 -3.28 -43.15
C ALA A 384 38.78 -3.28 -43.71
N ILE A 385 37.80 -2.74 -42.96
CA ILE A 385 36.39 -2.64 -43.36
C ILE A 385 35.78 -4.03 -43.60
N ASP A 386 36.20 -5.03 -42.82
CA ASP A 386 35.54 -6.34 -42.82
C ASP A 386 34.06 -6.17 -42.41
N VAL A 387 33.18 -6.90 -43.07
CA VAL A 387 31.73 -6.87 -42.84
C VAL A 387 31.36 -7.98 -41.86
N TYR A 388 30.76 -7.61 -40.74
CA TYR A 388 30.24 -8.51 -39.73
C TYR A 388 28.71 -8.55 -39.82
N THR A 389 28.16 -9.76 -39.88
CA THR A 389 26.71 -9.97 -39.97
C THR A 389 26.23 -10.67 -38.71
N CYS A 390 25.25 -10.09 -38.02
CA CYS A 390 24.46 -10.81 -37.04
C CYS A 390 23.30 -11.51 -37.76
N GLU A 391 23.31 -12.84 -37.72
CA GLU A 391 22.30 -13.72 -38.29
C GLU A 391 21.45 -14.32 -37.16
N VAL A 392 20.16 -13.98 -37.14
CA VAL A 392 19.20 -14.42 -36.14
C VAL A 392 18.22 -15.38 -36.78
N THR A 393 18.13 -16.60 -36.25
CA THR A 393 17.11 -17.58 -36.66
C THR A 393 15.98 -17.63 -35.64
N HIS A 394 14.77 -17.30 -36.07
CA HIS A 394 13.54 -17.32 -35.27
C HIS A 394 12.42 -17.95 -36.10
N GLN A 395 11.73 -18.95 -35.54
CA GLN A 395 10.66 -19.70 -36.24
C GLN A 395 11.04 -20.19 -37.66
N ASN A 396 12.25 -20.72 -37.84
CA ASN A 396 12.79 -21.16 -39.13
C ASN A 396 12.92 -20.06 -40.20
N LYS A 397 12.82 -18.78 -39.80
CA LYS A 397 13.13 -17.62 -40.63
C LYS A 397 14.44 -17.00 -40.17
N VAL A 398 15.16 -16.42 -41.12
CA VAL A 398 16.48 -15.82 -40.88
C VAL A 398 16.36 -14.31 -41.04
N PHE A 399 16.85 -13.58 -40.04
CA PHE A 399 16.90 -12.12 -39.98
C PHE A 399 18.36 -11.71 -39.85
N ILE A 400 18.84 -10.82 -40.72
CA ILE A 400 20.24 -10.42 -40.74
C ILE A 400 20.38 -8.92 -40.59
N GLN A 401 21.43 -8.50 -39.89
CA GLN A 401 21.89 -7.13 -39.88
C GLN A 401 23.40 -7.10 -40.09
N ASN A 402 23.87 -6.19 -40.93
CA ASN A 402 25.30 -6.05 -41.26
C ASN A 402 25.88 -4.81 -40.59
N ILE A 403 27.15 -4.91 -40.22
CA ILE A 403 27.95 -3.78 -39.79
C ILE A 403 29.37 -3.87 -40.34
N SER A 404 29.92 -2.72 -40.67
CA SER A 404 31.34 -2.52 -40.95
C SER A 404 31.72 -1.16 -40.38
N LYS A 405 33.02 -0.82 -40.38
CA LYS A 405 33.50 0.49 -39.93
C LYS A 405 32.71 1.62 -40.62
N PRO A 406 31.90 2.40 -39.88
CA PRO A 406 31.10 3.48 -40.47
C PRO A 406 32.02 4.56 -41.07
N ALA A 407 31.56 5.22 -42.13
CA ALA A 407 32.32 6.32 -42.76
C ALA A 407 32.67 7.45 -41.78
N GLU A 408 31.93 7.59 -40.68
CA GLU A 408 32.17 8.55 -39.59
C GLU A 408 33.39 8.23 -38.71
N PHE A 409 33.89 6.99 -38.77
CA PHE A 409 35.14 6.54 -38.12
C PHE A 409 36.35 6.60 -39.05
N GLN A 410 36.16 7.08 -40.29
CA GLN A 410 37.26 7.43 -41.18
C GLN A 410 37.74 8.83 -40.76
N THR A 411 38.65 8.86 -39.79
CA THR A 411 39.16 10.05 -39.05
C THR A 411 38.10 10.78 -38.21
N PRO A 412 38.42 11.26 -36.99
CA PRO A 412 37.48 12.07 -36.23
C PRO A 412 37.16 13.33 -37.05
N SER A 413 35.94 13.40 -37.58
CA SER A 413 35.52 14.59 -38.31
C SER A 413 35.44 15.76 -37.32
N LEU A 414 36.18 16.83 -37.63
CA LEU A 414 36.20 18.08 -36.88
C LEU A 414 34.75 18.58 -36.71
N GLN A 415 34.24 18.60 -35.47
CA GLN A 415 32.85 19.00 -35.16
C GLN A 415 32.79 20.50 -34.92
N VAL A 416 31.97 21.21 -35.71
CA VAL A 416 31.75 22.65 -35.56
C VAL A 416 30.31 22.89 -35.14
N THR A 417 30.11 23.58 -34.03
CA THR A 417 28.79 23.92 -33.48
C THR A 417 28.74 25.40 -33.09
N THR A 418 27.60 26.05 -33.28
CA THR A 418 27.39 27.45 -32.88
C THR A 418 26.44 27.52 -31.70
N ILE A 419 26.76 28.34 -30.70
CA ILE A 419 25.92 28.58 -29.53
C ILE A 419 25.19 29.91 -29.74
N HIS A 420 23.88 29.91 -29.47
CA HIS A 420 23.08 31.14 -29.54
C HIS A 420 23.48 32.09 -28.39
N PRO A 421 23.52 33.41 -28.65
CA PRO A 421 23.78 34.39 -27.60
C PRO A 421 22.70 34.34 -26.51
N LYS A 422 23.12 34.51 -25.25
CA LYS A 422 22.18 34.59 -24.13
C LYS A 422 21.35 35.88 -24.20
N PHE A 423 20.05 35.74 -24.00
CA PHE A 423 19.07 36.81 -23.99
C PHE A 423 19.40 37.87 -22.94
N GLU A 424 19.88 37.45 -21.76
CA GLU A 424 20.26 38.37 -20.69
C GLU A 424 21.31 39.39 -21.14
N ASN A 425 22.38 38.97 -21.80
CA ASN A 425 23.44 39.85 -22.28
C ASN A 425 22.91 40.81 -23.36
N ILE A 426 22.08 40.30 -24.28
CA ILE A 426 21.44 41.12 -25.30
C ILE A 426 20.51 42.17 -24.66
N PHE A 427 19.79 41.78 -23.60
CA PHE A 427 18.86 42.66 -22.92
C PHE A 427 19.58 43.74 -22.10
N LEU A 428 20.58 43.36 -21.30
CA LEU A 428 21.30 44.26 -20.39
C LEU A 428 22.33 45.11 -21.12
N ASP A 429 23.21 44.47 -21.90
CA ASP A 429 24.39 45.11 -22.48
C ASP A 429 24.14 45.61 -23.91
N LYS A 430 23.01 45.23 -24.51
CA LYS A 430 22.68 45.49 -25.93
C LYS A 430 23.69 44.88 -26.92
N VAL A 431 24.41 43.85 -26.47
CA VAL A 431 25.42 43.12 -27.23
C VAL A 431 25.07 41.63 -27.28
N ALA A 432 25.24 41.02 -28.44
CA ALA A 432 25.11 39.58 -28.66
C ALA A 432 26.50 38.95 -28.81
N GLU A 433 26.79 37.96 -27.97
CA GLU A 433 28.02 37.16 -28.00
C GLU A 433 27.81 35.90 -28.86
N LEU A 434 28.48 35.82 -30.00
CA LEU A 434 28.45 34.69 -30.92
C LEU A 434 29.57 33.72 -30.56
N LYS A 435 29.27 32.43 -30.34
CA LYS A 435 30.30 31.41 -30.04
C LYS A 435 30.26 30.27 -31.06
N CYS A 436 31.43 29.96 -31.61
CA CYS A 436 31.64 28.84 -32.51
C CYS A 436 32.60 27.86 -31.87
N VAL A 437 32.07 26.73 -31.40
CA VAL A 437 32.80 25.69 -30.67
C VAL A 437 33.23 24.61 -31.64
N VAL A 438 34.53 24.36 -31.67
CA VAL A 438 35.20 23.35 -32.51
C VAL A 438 35.78 22.27 -31.62
N LYS A 439 35.33 21.02 -31.82
CA LYS A 439 35.78 19.83 -31.10
C LYS A 439 36.45 18.84 -32.04
N ASN A 440 37.22 17.92 -31.45
CA ASN A 440 37.95 16.86 -32.15
C ASN A 440 38.98 17.40 -33.15
N VAL A 441 39.70 18.46 -32.76
CA VAL A 441 40.77 19.01 -33.58
C VAL A 441 42.03 18.15 -33.39
N PRO A 442 42.60 17.54 -34.46
CA PRO A 442 43.77 16.66 -34.36
C PRO A 442 45.08 17.39 -33.98
N GLY A 443 45.05 18.71 -33.87
CA GLY A 443 46.11 19.57 -33.30
C GLY A 443 45.75 21.06 -33.44
N ALA A 444 46.31 21.93 -32.60
CA ALA A 444 46.04 23.38 -32.70
C ALA A 444 46.65 24.03 -33.96
N ASP A 445 47.62 23.35 -34.57
CA ASP A 445 48.49 23.91 -35.60
C ASP A 445 47.77 24.06 -36.96
N GLY A 446 47.64 25.29 -37.43
CA GLY A 446 46.90 25.62 -38.65
C GLY A 446 45.37 25.70 -38.50
N LEU A 447 44.85 25.71 -37.26
CA LEU A 447 43.44 25.99 -37.00
C LEU A 447 43.17 27.51 -37.13
N GLN A 448 42.17 27.88 -37.94
CA GLN A 448 41.67 29.24 -38.05
C GLN A 448 40.15 29.24 -37.92
N ILE A 449 39.63 30.01 -36.96
CA ILE A 449 38.19 30.21 -36.75
C ILE A 449 37.90 31.69 -37.00
N THR A 450 37.00 31.98 -37.93
CA THR A 450 36.64 33.36 -38.28
C THR A 450 35.12 33.50 -38.38
N TRP A 451 34.57 34.51 -37.72
CA TRP A 451 33.17 34.89 -37.88
C TRP A 451 32.99 35.88 -39.02
N TYR A 452 31.88 35.73 -39.75
CA TYR A 452 31.46 36.65 -40.78
C TYR A 452 29.99 37.03 -40.63
N VAL A 453 29.63 38.23 -41.09
CA VAL A 453 28.25 38.65 -41.31
C VAL A 453 27.90 38.35 -42.76
N LYS A 454 26.85 37.54 -42.98
CA LYS A 454 26.38 37.15 -44.31
C LYS A 454 25.82 38.36 -45.05
N GLN A 455 26.33 38.67 -46.23
CA GLN A 455 25.85 39.79 -47.06
C GLN A 455 25.67 39.34 -48.53
N SER A 456 24.86 40.07 -49.30
CA SER A 456 24.46 39.65 -50.66
C SER A 456 25.58 39.61 -51.69
N LYS A 457 26.75 40.22 -51.43
CA LYS A 457 27.88 40.28 -52.37
C LYS A 457 29.13 39.58 -51.82
N VAL A 458 29.58 39.97 -50.62
CA VAL A 458 30.75 39.41 -49.95
C VAL A 458 30.51 39.49 -48.44
N ASP A 459 30.74 38.38 -47.74
CA ASP A 459 30.58 38.34 -46.29
C ASP A 459 31.64 39.19 -45.59
N LYS A 460 31.24 39.98 -44.59
CA LYS A 460 32.14 40.89 -43.86
C LYS A 460 32.74 40.17 -42.64
N PRO A 461 34.08 40.11 -42.46
CA PRO A 461 34.67 39.49 -41.28
C PRO A 461 34.37 40.29 -40.00
N LEU A 462 34.21 39.58 -38.90
CA LEU A 462 34.07 40.11 -37.54
C LEU A 462 35.37 39.92 -36.76
N ASP A 463 35.60 40.81 -35.80
CA ASP A 463 36.67 40.62 -34.82
C ASP A 463 36.38 39.34 -34.01
N THR A 464 37.28 38.37 -34.12
CA THR A 464 37.10 37.02 -33.59
C THR A 464 38.20 36.72 -32.60
N ASN A 465 37.84 36.66 -31.33
CA ASN A 465 38.73 36.22 -30.26
C ASN A 465 38.72 34.70 -30.17
N LEU A 466 39.90 34.09 -30.07
CA LEU A 466 40.02 32.66 -29.86
C LEU A 466 40.15 32.39 -28.35
N ASP A 467 39.29 31.52 -27.84
CA ASP A 467 39.40 30.94 -26.51
C ASP A 467 39.69 29.44 -26.64
N ASN A 468 40.61 28.91 -25.83
CA ASN A 468 41.04 27.52 -25.88
C ASN A 468 40.95 26.86 -24.50
N ILE A 469 40.12 25.81 -24.42
CA ILE A 469 39.99 24.99 -23.21
C ILE A 469 40.23 23.54 -23.63
N ASP A 470 41.36 22.98 -23.21
CA ASP A 470 41.82 21.63 -23.57
C ASP A 470 41.84 21.35 -25.09
N THR A 471 41.03 20.40 -25.56
CA THR A 471 40.89 20.01 -26.98
C THR A 471 39.76 20.74 -27.71
N THR A 472 39.14 21.75 -27.07
CA THR A 472 38.02 22.52 -27.59
C THR A 472 38.44 23.97 -27.86
N PHE A 473 38.26 24.41 -29.10
CA PHE A 473 38.55 25.79 -29.51
C PHE A 473 37.24 26.54 -29.74
N THR A 474 37.14 27.75 -29.21
CA THR A 474 35.95 28.59 -29.34
C THR A 474 36.31 29.92 -30.00
N GLY A 475 35.71 30.18 -31.17
CA GLY A 475 35.76 31.51 -31.79
C GLY A 475 34.61 32.38 -31.25
N VAL A 476 34.95 33.47 -30.58
CA VAL A 476 34.01 34.42 -29.97
C VAL A 476 34.00 35.74 -30.74
N ALA A 477 32.82 36.20 -31.13
CA ALA A 477 32.63 37.52 -31.75
C ALA A 477 31.47 38.26 -31.10
N TYR A 478 31.53 39.59 -31.09
CA TYR A 478 30.50 40.45 -30.50
C TYR A 478 29.81 41.28 -31.57
N VAL A 479 28.48 41.34 -31.52
CA VAL A 479 27.66 42.14 -32.44
C VAL A 479 26.57 42.89 -31.67
N SER A 480 26.01 43.94 -32.26
CA SER A 480 24.93 44.68 -31.59
C SER A 480 23.61 43.88 -31.57
N ALA A 481 22.75 44.16 -30.58
CA ALA A 481 21.42 43.54 -30.48
C ALA A 481 20.57 43.71 -31.75
N LYS A 482 20.72 44.86 -32.44
CA LYS A 482 20.04 45.13 -33.71
C LYS A 482 20.54 44.22 -34.82
N GLU A 483 21.85 44.05 -34.94
CA GLU A 483 22.43 43.17 -35.97
C GLU A 483 22.07 41.71 -35.74
N TRP A 484 22.05 41.26 -34.48
CA TRP A 484 21.60 39.91 -34.14
C TRP A 484 20.15 39.63 -34.56
N ALA A 485 19.28 40.63 -34.46
CA ALA A 485 17.87 40.48 -34.81
C ALA A 485 17.61 40.40 -36.32
N GLU A 486 18.49 40.97 -37.14
CA GLU A 486 18.23 41.19 -38.57
C GLU A 486 19.14 40.38 -39.50
N LYS A 487 20.33 39.99 -39.04
CA LYS A 487 21.39 39.42 -39.90
C LYS A 487 21.65 37.94 -39.62
N THR A 488 22.27 37.29 -40.60
CA THR A 488 22.81 35.93 -40.48
C THR A 488 24.32 35.99 -40.33
N PHE A 489 24.86 35.16 -39.44
CA PHE A 489 26.28 35.07 -39.15
C PHE A 489 26.80 33.71 -39.60
N VAL A 490 28.07 33.65 -40.03
CA VAL A 490 28.70 32.43 -40.52
C VAL A 490 30.01 32.25 -39.77
N CYS A 491 30.16 31.12 -39.08
CA CYS A 491 31.45 30.68 -38.58
C CYS A 491 32.15 29.85 -39.65
N GLU A 492 33.35 30.25 -40.05
CA GLU A 492 34.23 29.50 -40.96
C GLU A 492 35.39 28.91 -40.16
N VAL A 493 35.61 27.61 -40.31
CA VAL A 493 36.73 26.89 -39.69
C VAL A 493 37.62 26.30 -40.77
N LYS A 494 38.92 26.64 -40.72
CA LYS A 494 39.97 26.08 -41.58
C LYS A 494 40.95 25.30 -40.73
N HIS A 495 41.39 24.16 -41.25
CA HIS A 495 42.40 23.30 -40.63
C HIS A 495 43.19 22.59 -41.73
N ARG A 496 44.46 22.26 -41.48
CA ARG A 496 45.32 21.58 -42.46
C ARG A 496 44.77 20.23 -42.93
N ASP A 497 44.09 19.53 -42.04
CA ASP A 497 43.50 18.20 -42.30
C ASP A 497 42.09 18.29 -42.91
N LEU A 498 41.58 19.50 -43.16
CA LEU A 498 40.30 19.71 -43.83
C LEU A 498 40.52 20.04 -45.31
N PRO A 499 39.99 19.24 -46.26
CA PRO A 499 40.11 19.52 -47.70
C PRO A 499 39.37 20.81 -48.11
N SER A 500 38.40 21.27 -47.32
CA SER A 500 37.72 22.56 -47.50
C SER A 500 37.32 23.15 -46.15
N SER A 501 37.19 24.47 -46.09
CA SER A 501 36.73 25.17 -44.87
C SER A 501 35.31 24.74 -44.51
N ARG A 502 35.08 24.41 -43.23
CA ARG A 502 33.74 24.09 -42.72
C ARG A 502 33.01 25.37 -42.31
N LYS A 503 31.79 25.57 -42.82
CA LYS A 503 30.96 26.75 -42.52
C LYS A 503 29.68 26.37 -41.80
N VAL A 504 29.35 27.08 -40.71
CA VAL A 504 28.11 26.89 -39.96
C VAL A 504 27.41 28.24 -39.82
N GLU A 505 26.14 28.29 -40.22
CA GLU A 505 25.33 29.50 -40.11
C GLU A 505 24.64 29.59 -38.75
N LEU A 506 24.63 30.80 -38.19
CA LEU A 506 23.91 31.16 -36.98
C LEU A 506 23.01 32.37 -37.28
N LYS A 507 21.72 32.24 -36.98
CA LYS A 507 20.75 33.33 -37.11
C LYS A 507 19.71 33.21 -36.01
N LYS A 508 19.03 34.30 -35.71
CA LYS A 508 17.88 34.28 -34.81
C LYS A 508 16.77 33.37 -35.37
N SER A 509 16.11 32.61 -34.50
CA SER A 509 14.98 31.77 -34.89
C SER A 509 13.79 32.62 -35.33
N ASN A 510 13.18 32.28 -36.47
CA ASN A 510 11.97 32.94 -36.99
C ASN A 510 10.67 32.31 -36.48
N ALA A 511 10.75 31.39 -35.51
CA ALA A 511 9.59 30.71 -34.98
C ALA A 511 8.72 31.66 -34.13
N SER A 512 7.40 31.41 -34.15
CA SER A 512 6.43 32.19 -33.38
C SER A 512 6.73 32.07 -31.88
N THR A 513 7.10 33.20 -31.27
CA THR A 513 7.48 33.27 -29.85
C THR A 513 6.27 33.12 -28.92
N SER A 514 6.48 32.61 -27.72
CA SER A 514 5.44 32.44 -26.69
C SER A 514 5.86 33.14 -25.40
N ALA A 515 4.97 33.90 -24.78
CA ALA A 515 5.24 34.66 -23.55
C ALA A 515 5.17 33.78 -22.30
N PRO A 516 6.14 33.89 -21.36
CA PRO A 516 6.11 33.14 -20.12
C PRO A 516 4.94 33.57 -19.22
N SER A 517 4.29 32.57 -18.64
CA SER A 517 3.42 32.74 -17.47
C SER A 517 4.22 32.52 -16.20
N VAL A 518 4.20 33.51 -15.31
CA VAL A 518 5.00 33.50 -14.07
C VAL A 518 4.07 33.37 -12.86
N HIS A 519 4.37 32.41 -12.00
CA HIS A 519 3.68 32.14 -10.74
C HIS A 519 4.70 32.11 -9.61
N VAL A 520 4.40 32.76 -8.48
CA VAL A 520 5.28 32.77 -7.30
C VAL A 520 4.51 32.18 -6.14
N PHE A 521 5.14 31.23 -5.44
CA PHE A 521 4.56 30.49 -4.34
C PHE A 521 5.24 30.87 -3.02
N ALA A 522 4.42 30.97 -1.97
CA ALA A 522 4.89 31.23 -0.61
C ALA A 522 5.69 30.03 -0.05
N PRO A 523 6.54 30.24 0.96
CA PRO A 523 7.17 29.15 1.67
C PRO A 523 6.14 28.23 2.33
N LEU A 524 6.52 26.96 2.50
CA LEU A 524 5.66 25.96 3.15
C LEU A 524 5.44 26.34 4.62
N VAL A 525 4.20 26.18 5.11
CA VAL A 525 3.83 26.53 6.48
C VAL A 525 4.68 25.78 7.51
N GLU A 526 5.02 24.52 7.22
CA GLU A 526 5.88 23.68 8.07
C GLU A 526 7.31 24.23 8.16
N GLU A 527 7.85 24.77 7.07
CA GLU A 527 9.20 25.36 7.02
C GLU A 527 9.26 26.65 7.85
N ILE A 528 8.20 27.46 7.78
CA ILE A 528 8.08 28.70 8.57
C ILE A 528 7.89 28.38 10.05
N ALA A 529 7.22 27.28 10.39
CA ALA A 529 6.92 26.90 11.78
C ALA A 529 8.16 26.54 12.59
N THR A 530 9.21 26.00 11.95
CA THR A 530 10.51 25.76 12.61
C THR A 530 11.31 27.06 12.77
N GLY A 531 11.03 28.07 11.95
CA GLY A 531 11.68 29.39 11.99
C GLY A 531 13.10 29.42 11.43
N GLU A 532 13.64 28.26 11.06
CA GLU A 532 15.04 28.10 10.64
C GLU A 532 15.27 28.50 9.19
N THR A 533 14.34 28.22 8.27
CA THR A 533 14.46 28.60 6.85
C THR A 533 13.11 28.97 6.25
N ALA A 534 13.13 29.65 5.11
CA ALA A 534 11.94 29.87 4.29
C ALA A 534 12.33 29.83 2.81
N THR A 535 11.64 29.02 2.01
CA THR A 535 11.95 28.84 0.60
C THR A 535 10.81 29.35 -0.30
N LEU A 536 11.08 30.38 -1.10
CA LEU A 536 10.15 30.86 -2.13
C LEU A 536 10.41 30.17 -3.46
N THR A 537 9.34 29.84 -4.19
CA THR A 537 9.44 29.20 -5.51
C THR A 537 8.79 30.07 -6.59
N CYS A 538 9.51 30.35 -7.66
CA CYS A 538 8.98 30.97 -8.87
C CYS A 538 8.90 29.93 -9.99
N PHE A 539 7.70 29.68 -10.49
CA PHE A 539 7.43 28.77 -11.59
C PHE A 539 7.09 29.55 -12.85
N VAL A 540 7.82 29.27 -13.93
CA VAL A 540 7.71 29.95 -15.22
C VAL A 540 7.35 28.90 -16.27
N LYS A 541 6.28 29.09 -17.04
CA LYS A 541 5.85 28.10 -18.06
C LYS A 541 5.30 28.71 -19.34
N GLY A 542 5.11 27.90 -20.37
CA GLY A 542 4.48 28.29 -21.64
C GLY A 542 5.32 29.22 -22.52
N PHE A 543 6.63 29.35 -22.27
CA PHE A 543 7.50 30.25 -23.03
C PHE A 543 8.22 29.56 -24.18
N TYR A 544 8.57 30.34 -25.18
CA TYR A 544 9.40 29.95 -26.32
C TYR A 544 10.03 31.21 -26.92
N PRO A 545 11.35 31.25 -27.21
CA PRO A 545 12.33 30.16 -27.14
C PRO A 545 12.71 29.77 -25.70
N SER A 546 13.59 28.79 -25.50
CA SER A 546 13.97 28.31 -24.17
C SER A 546 14.81 29.31 -23.35
N ASP A 547 15.42 30.30 -23.99
CA ASP A 547 16.38 31.20 -23.35
C ASP A 547 15.69 32.37 -22.63
N LEU A 548 15.95 32.51 -21.33
CA LEU A 548 15.38 33.52 -20.43
C LEU A 548 16.29 33.75 -19.23
N PHE A 549 16.05 34.82 -18.47
CA PHE A 549 16.68 34.98 -17.15
C PHE A 549 15.65 35.14 -16.03
N VAL A 550 15.99 34.67 -14.84
CA VAL A 550 15.21 34.87 -13.61
C VAL A 550 16.10 35.49 -12.54
N LYS A 551 15.65 36.59 -11.96
CA LYS A 551 16.27 37.28 -10.83
C LYS A 551 15.26 37.48 -9.71
N TRP A 552 15.72 37.46 -8.47
CA TRP A 552 14.88 37.76 -7.32
C TRP A 552 15.12 39.18 -6.82
N LEU A 553 14.05 39.83 -6.40
CA LEU A 553 14.08 41.14 -5.74
C LEU A 553 13.48 41.01 -4.33
N ARG A 554 14.07 41.70 -3.35
CA ARG A 554 13.53 41.88 -2.00
C ARG A 554 13.26 43.36 -1.78
N LYS A 555 12.02 43.73 -1.45
CA LYS A 555 11.59 45.14 -1.32
C LYS A 555 12.02 45.99 -2.53
N GLY A 556 11.96 45.41 -3.73
CA GLY A 556 12.36 46.03 -4.99
C GLY A 556 13.87 46.10 -5.27
N LYS A 557 14.72 45.60 -4.37
CA LYS A 557 16.18 45.56 -4.57
C LYS A 557 16.66 44.17 -5.01
N PRO A 558 17.68 44.06 -5.88
CA PRO A 558 18.17 42.77 -6.35
C PRO A 558 18.76 41.94 -5.21
N ILE A 559 18.42 40.66 -5.20
CA ILE A 559 19.03 39.63 -4.34
C ILE A 559 20.21 39.03 -5.09
N ASP A 560 21.28 38.71 -4.34
CA ASP A 560 22.47 38.08 -4.89
C ASP A 560 22.17 36.69 -5.49
N SER A 561 22.81 36.37 -6.61
CA SER A 561 22.57 35.11 -7.34
C SER A 561 22.94 33.85 -6.56
N HIS A 562 23.80 33.94 -5.53
CA HIS A 562 24.15 32.79 -4.70
C HIS A 562 23.02 32.36 -3.74
N GLN A 563 22.01 33.21 -3.51
CA GLN A 563 20.89 32.92 -2.60
C GLN A 563 19.74 32.17 -3.29
N TYR A 564 19.78 32.02 -4.62
CA TYR A 564 18.74 31.32 -5.37
C TYR A 564 19.30 30.43 -6.47
N ILE A 565 18.53 29.42 -6.87
CA ILE A 565 18.90 28.46 -7.91
C ILE A 565 17.84 28.50 -9.00
N ASN A 566 18.28 28.67 -10.25
CA ASN A 566 17.44 28.55 -11.44
C ASN A 566 17.66 27.17 -12.07
N SER A 567 16.58 26.46 -12.38
CA SER A 567 16.67 25.22 -13.17
C SER A 567 16.93 25.53 -14.64
N GLU A 568 17.51 24.58 -15.37
CA GLU A 568 17.52 24.63 -16.83
C GLU A 568 16.07 24.54 -17.39
N PRO A 569 15.76 25.21 -18.52
CA PRO A 569 14.47 25.10 -19.18
C PRO A 569 14.16 23.68 -19.68
N MET A 570 13.01 23.15 -19.28
CA MET A 570 12.54 21.82 -19.65
C MET A 570 11.41 21.92 -20.68
N THR A 571 11.33 20.97 -21.61
CA THR A 571 10.24 20.94 -22.61
C THR A 571 8.90 20.58 -21.94
N GLU A 572 7.87 21.36 -22.23
CA GLU A 572 6.49 21.14 -21.77
C GLU A 572 5.78 20.17 -22.73
N TYR A 573 5.22 19.07 -22.21
CA TYR A 573 4.36 18.17 -22.98
C TYR A 573 2.99 18.84 -23.16
N ASN A 574 2.65 19.22 -24.39
CA ASN A 574 1.39 19.88 -24.69
C ASN A 574 0.65 19.15 -25.82
N THR A 575 -0.68 19.08 -25.73
CA THR A 575 -1.60 18.47 -26.70
C THR A 575 -1.65 19.20 -28.06
N ASP A 576 -1.21 20.46 -28.11
CA ASP A 576 -1.37 21.32 -29.30
C ASP A 576 -0.18 21.30 -30.29
N ASN A 577 0.73 20.33 -30.20
CA ASN A 577 1.95 20.24 -31.03
C ASN A 577 2.87 21.49 -31.00
N LYS A 578 2.63 22.46 -30.11
CA LYS A 578 3.44 23.67 -29.95
C LYS A 578 4.54 23.42 -28.91
N LYS A 579 5.80 23.43 -29.36
CA LYS A 579 6.96 23.31 -28.46
C LYS A 579 7.04 24.53 -27.54
N THR A 580 6.88 24.30 -26.24
CA THR A 580 6.99 25.31 -25.18
C THR A 580 7.86 24.77 -24.05
N TYR A 581 8.31 25.66 -23.18
CA TYR A 581 9.22 25.33 -22.08
C TYR A 581 8.68 25.80 -20.74
N PHE A 582 9.12 25.14 -19.67
CA PHE A 582 8.92 25.55 -18.30
C PHE A 582 10.24 25.48 -17.50
N MET A 583 10.34 26.26 -16.43
CA MET A 583 11.44 26.21 -15.46
C MET A 583 10.98 26.65 -14.07
N TYR A 584 11.80 26.40 -13.05
CA TYR A 584 11.57 26.92 -11.70
C TYR A 584 12.81 27.57 -11.13
N SER A 585 12.60 28.59 -10.30
CA SER A 585 13.63 29.23 -9.50
C SER A 585 13.27 29.10 -8.02
N LYS A 586 14.24 28.73 -7.18
CA LYS A 586 14.06 28.59 -5.73
C LYS A 586 14.97 29.58 -5.02
N LEU A 587 14.38 30.47 -4.23
CA LEU A 587 15.07 31.40 -3.34
C LEU A 587 15.01 30.86 -1.92
N LYS A 588 16.17 30.58 -1.32
CA LYS A 588 16.25 30.14 0.07
C LYS A 588 16.68 31.32 0.93
N LEU A 589 15.84 31.67 1.91
CA LEU A 589 16.17 32.67 2.92
C LEU A 589 17.02 32.02 4.02
N GLU A 590 18.02 32.74 4.54
CA GLU A 590 18.88 32.27 5.64
C GLU A 590 18.10 32.07 6.93
N ASP A 591 17.09 32.91 7.17
CA ASP A 591 16.11 32.77 8.25
C ASP A 591 14.71 33.24 7.80
N ALA A 592 13.68 32.82 8.52
CA ALA A 592 12.28 33.16 8.20
C ALA A 592 11.87 34.58 8.64
N SER A 593 12.74 35.35 9.30
CA SER A 593 12.41 36.67 9.87
C SER A 593 12.00 37.65 8.79
N ASP A 594 12.69 37.64 7.66
CA ASP A 594 12.44 38.54 6.54
C ASP A 594 11.03 38.34 5.97
N TRP A 595 10.63 37.09 5.75
CA TRP A 595 9.26 36.74 5.37
C TRP A 595 8.26 37.10 6.47
N ASN A 596 8.59 36.80 7.73
CA ASN A 596 7.72 37.04 8.88
C ASN A 596 7.47 38.52 9.15
N ASN A 597 8.44 39.39 8.84
CA ASN A 597 8.37 40.84 8.90
C ASN A 597 7.52 41.45 7.78
N GLY A 598 7.01 40.62 6.85
CA GLY A 598 6.17 41.07 5.74
C GLY A 598 6.97 41.64 4.57
N ASP A 599 8.25 41.26 4.41
CA ASP A 599 9.03 41.68 3.26
C ASP A 599 8.42 41.14 1.96
N SER A 600 8.36 41.99 0.95
CA SER A 600 7.91 41.59 -0.39
C SER A 600 9.05 41.00 -1.20
N PHE A 601 8.81 39.84 -1.78
CA PHE A 601 9.73 39.14 -2.67
C PHE A 601 9.16 39.10 -4.06
N SER A 602 9.97 39.42 -5.06
CA SER A 602 9.53 39.45 -6.45
C SER A 602 10.40 38.58 -7.33
N CYS A 603 9.76 37.75 -8.16
CA CYS A 603 10.41 37.05 -9.25
C CYS A 603 10.35 37.93 -10.50
N LEU A 604 11.51 38.41 -10.93
CA LEU A 604 11.71 39.18 -12.17
C LEU A 604 12.16 38.22 -13.27
N VAL A 605 11.36 38.09 -14.33
CA VAL A 605 11.60 37.20 -15.46
C VAL A 605 11.80 38.04 -16.71
N GLY A 606 12.94 37.86 -17.39
CA GLY A 606 13.20 38.47 -18.68
C GLY A 606 13.11 37.45 -19.80
N HIS A 607 12.35 37.78 -20.85
CA HIS A 607 12.17 36.94 -22.02
C HIS A 607 11.79 37.79 -23.24
N GLU A 608 12.26 37.41 -24.43
CA GLU A 608 12.15 38.27 -25.62
C GLU A 608 10.72 38.54 -26.11
N SER A 609 9.80 37.64 -25.80
CA SER A 609 8.39 37.74 -26.21
C SER A 609 7.52 38.54 -25.23
N LEU A 610 8.09 39.02 -24.13
CA LEU A 610 7.37 39.85 -23.16
C LEU A 610 7.28 41.29 -23.64
N PRO A 611 6.18 42.01 -23.30
CA PRO A 611 6.15 43.46 -23.38
C PRO A 611 7.31 44.06 -22.58
N PHE A 612 8.06 45.00 -23.16
CA PHE A 612 9.28 45.54 -22.57
C PHE A 612 10.33 44.49 -22.18
N GLN A 613 10.22 43.25 -22.68
CA GLN A 613 11.16 42.16 -22.49
C GLN A 613 11.31 41.64 -21.04
N VAL A 614 10.46 42.11 -20.11
CA VAL A 614 10.48 41.70 -18.69
C VAL A 614 9.08 41.65 -18.09
N THR A 615 8.89 40.81 -17.07
CA THR A 615 7.69 40.74 -16.23
C THR A 615 8.08 40.45 -14.79
N GLN A 616 7.26 40.91 -13.84
CA GLN A 616 7.52 40.74 -12.41
C GLN A 616 6.27 40.25 -11.70
N ARG A 617 6.44 39.27 -10.82
CA ARG A 617 5.41 38.81 -9.88
C ARG A 617 5.93 38.89 -8.46
N SER A 618 5.13 39.51 -7.59
CA SER A 618 5.50 39.76 -6.20
C SER A 618 4.60 38.96 -5.25
N ILE A 619 5.17 38.52 -4.14
CA ILE A 619 4.47 37.86 -3.05
C ILE A 619 5.04 38.36 -1.71
N ASP A 620 4.19 38.38 -0.70
CA ASP A 620 4.51 38.68 0.69
C ASP A 620 3.65 37.78 1.61
N LYS A 621 3.85 37.91 2.91
CA LYS A 621 3.12 37.10 3.91
C LYS A 621 1.60 37.28 3.84
N SER A 622 1.11 38.45 3.45
CA SER A 622 -0.34 38.74 3.40
C SER A 622 -1.00 38.11 2.17
N THR A 623 -0.29 38.13 1.03
CA THR A 623 -0.75 37.62 -0.26
C THR A 623 -0.53 36.11 -0.39
N GLY A 624 0.46 35.56 0.31
CA GLY A 624 0.76 34.12 0.34
C GLY A 624 -0.21 33.26 1.14
N ASN A 625 -1.06 33.86 1.98
CA ASN A 625 -1.97 33.15 2.89
C ASN A 625 -3.39 32.91 2.33
N ILE A 626 -3.65 33.23 1.05
CA ILE A 626 -5.00 33.20 0.44
C ILE A 626 -5.31 31.84 -0.22
N SER A 627 -4.92 30.71 0.38
CA SER A 627 -5.28 29.36 -0.12
C SER A 627 -6.20 28.55 0.81
N HIS A 628 -6.74 29.16 1.88
CA HIS A 628 -7.82 28.54 2.69
C HIS A 628 -8.92 29.55 3.04
N VAL A 629 -9.77 29.91 2.06
CA VAL A 629 -11.16 30.27 2.40
C VAL A 629 -12.11 29.64 1.39
N ASN A 630 -12.73 28.55 1.83
CA ASN A 630 -13.96 28.04 1.22
C ASN A 630 -15.08 29.05 1.58
N MET A 631 -15.25 30.09 0.77
CA MET A 631 -16.41 30.97 0.87
C MET A 631 -17.46 30.48 -0.12
N SER A 632 -18.31 29.58 0.38
CA SER A 632 -19.63 29.34 -0.19
C SER A 632 -20.41 30.65 -0.09
N LEU A 633 -20.53 31.39 -1.19
CA LEU A 633 -21.41 32.55 -1.23
C LEU A 633 -22.84 32.05 -1.47
N VAL A 634 -23.61 31.96 -0.39
CA VAL A 634 -25.06 31.82 -0.44
C VAL A 634 -25.62 33.18 -0.84
N MET A 635 -26.15 33.29 -2.05
CA MET A 635 -27.03 34.41 -2.41
C MET A 635 -28.43 34.08 -1.90
N SER A 636 -28.85 34.75 -0.83
CA SER A 636 -30.25 34.86 -0.41
C SER A 636 -30.77 36.23 -0.81
N ASP A 637 -31.86 36.22 -1.59
CA ASP A 637 -32.64 37.37 -2.06
C ASP A 637 -33.06 38.34 -0.94
N THR A 638 -33.17 39.63 -1.29
CA THR A 638 -34.39 40.42 -0.98
C THR A 638 -34.42 41.77 -1.73
N SER A 639 -35.34 41.84 -2.68
CA SER A 639 -36.24 42.97 -3.02
C SER A 639 -35.92 44.41 -2.58
N LYS A 640 -35.79 45.31 -3.58
CA LYS A 640 -36.85 46.24 -4.00
C LYS A 640 -36.53 46.92 -5.33
#